data_AF-A0A511FNX9-F1
#
_entry.id   AF-A0A511FNX9-F1
#
_cell.length_a   1.000
_cell.length_b   1.000
_cell.length_c   1.000
_cell.angle_alpha   90.00
_cell.angle_beta   90.00
_cell.angle_gamma   90.00
#
_symmetry.space_group_name_H-M   'P 1'
#
loop_
_entity.id
_entity.type
_entity.pdbx_description
1 polymer ?
#
loop_
_entity_poly.entity_id
_entity_poly.type
_entity_poly.pdbx_seq_one_letter_code
_entity_poly.pdbx_strand_id
1 'polypeptide(L)'
;MPALPILVGVSGHRNIHPQALAPLREHISCVLRALQALYPTHLQVMTALAEGADQEVADIAAQLGIPVVCILPMPIEAYRFTMVPEARERFDRLYAGDNVRLRFTLPPVQAANGDPAAEDVLQYEQLAILLSRQSHILLALWNGEDNDSAEQRPGRPRRAGRGGTAHTVAIRTHGEYVEVAAASVTGSRLFAERLPRLELARCGPVLHLHTPRATDSNPEPETAGMARWWSDMPADDLTRKYKKHDVRYCWQSLPSGLTPAEWEKTLKLLAPKDFDAVVLASNALQHTGQTHARLCMTSGVYLGLEEETQPDLERVRTLFGQADTLSFISQQKLLGDWVPGMRPRARTEGRRQLGALFWFALAIPTGVSLFETYCEYGKPVGLLLAYAAVLGLAFLYYNIRVKPGKWQELYQDHRALAEALRVQFYWSASQLPLSVSDNYLRQHEGELGWIRLALRGPSLWAMAAALMHKQTPRKAITHIWMDGQRNYFQNRLKSYEKMASRLKMMIHTTIGVLCICIAALALAQLLCGGALPESVPESLRELPSVLIGVLPAILVFFLTFQEMRLLEEHIHAYDQAAGVFEHAEHQARGIRHALAQAHEEDRKVLDDEWKALMITLGKESLAENATWVQAHRSRPITAKMG
;
A
#
# COMPACT_ATOMS: atom_id res chain seq x y z
N MET A 1 -1.54 -5.89 -18.81
CA MET A 1 -0.80 -5.36 -17.63
C MET A 1 -1.56 -5.76 -16.38
N PRO A 2 -0.88 -6.09 -15.27
CA PRO A 2 -1.56 -6.46 -14.02
C PRO A 2 -2.40 -5.28 -13.50
N ALA A 3 -3.53 -5.61 -12.88
CA ALA A 3 -4.42 -4.67 -12.18
C ALA A 3 -4.47 -5.04 -10.70
N LEU A 4 -4.60 -4.08 -9.79
CA LEU A 4 -4.89 -4.36 -8.40
C LEU A 4 -6.33 -4.91 -8.31
N PRO A 5 -6.55 -6.12 -7.78
CA PRO A 5 -7.87 -6.73 -7.76
C PRO A 5 -8.68 -6.34 -6.52
N ILE A 6 -10.00 -6.30 -6.66
CA ILE A 6 -10.96 -6.33 -5.55
C ILE A 6 -11.40 -7.77 -5.34
N LEU A 7 -11.00 -8.34 -4.21
CA LEU A 7 -11.18 -9.76 -3.87
C LEU A 7 -12.46 -9.96 -3.05
N VAL A 8 -13.37 -10.79 -3.57
CA VAL A 8 -14.54 -11.28 -2.83
C VAL A 8 -14.25 -12.70 -2.37
N GLY A 9 -14.01 -12.89 -1.07
CA GLY A 9 -13.86 -14.22 -0.48
C GLY A 9 -15.20 -14.88 -0.28
N VAL A 10 -15.28 -16.18 -0.50
CA VAL A 10 -16.51 -16.96 -0.36
C VAL A 10 -16.35 -17.96 0.76
N SER A 11 -17.39 -18.10 1.58
CA SER A 11 -17.55 -19.24 2.47
C SER A 11 -19.04 -19.51 2.66
N GLY A 12 -19.45 -20.77 2.51
CA GLY A 12 -20.85 -21.12 2.73
C GLY A 12 -21.12 -22.57 3.11
N HIS A 13 -22.40 -22.84 3.38
CA HIS A 13 -22.90 -24.16 3.76
C HIS A 13 -22.82 -25.16 2.60
N ARG A 14 -22.51 -26.41 2.96
CA ARG A 14 -22.45 -27.54 2.02
C ARG A 14 -23.85 -28.06 1.66
N ASN A 15 -24.71 -28.20 2.66
CA ASN A 15 -26.02 -28.87 2.53
C ASN A 15 -27.16 -27.87 2.35
N ILE A 16 -27.18 -27.12 1.24
CA ILE A 16 -28.21 -26.12 0.95
C ILE A 16 -29.59 -26.81 0.80
N HIS A 17 -30.64 -26.21 1.36
CA HIS A 17 -32.00 -26.72 1.19
C HIS A 17 -32.42 -26.68 -0.31
N PRO A 18 -32.98 -27.76 -0.90
CA PRO A 18 -33.26 -27.81 -2.34
C PRO A 18 -34.17 -26.67 -2.85
N GLN A 19 -35.18 -26.28 -2.08
CA GLN A 19 -36.08 -25.17 -2.44
C GLN A 19 -35.42 -23.79 -2.32
N ALA A 20 -34.33 -23.67 -1.54
CA ALA A 20 -33.57 -22.44 -1.41
C ALA A 20 -32.58 -22.21 -2.56
N LEU A 21 -32.26 -23.24 -3.35
CA LEU A 21 -31.17 -23.19 -4.33
C LEU A 21 -31.45 -22.20 -5.47
N ALA A 22 -32.63 -22.28 -6.08
CA ALA A 22 -33.01 -21.40 -7.18
C ALA A 22 -33.02 -19.91 -6.78
N PRO A 23 -33.73 -19.49 -5.71
CA PRO A 23 -33.71 -18.09 -5.28
C PRO A 23 -32.31 -17.66 -4.84
N LEU A 24 -31.53 -18.53 -4.19
CA LEU A 24 -30.16 -18.18 -3.80
C LEU A 24 -29.26 -17.90 -5.01
N ARG A 25 -29.34 -18.72 -6.07
CA ARG A 25 -28.58 -18.50 -7.31
C ARG A 25 -28.92 -17.17 -7.98
N GLU A 26 -30.19 -16.78 -7.96
CA GLU A 26 -30.64 -15.48 -8.48
C GLU A 26 -30.00 -14.32 -7.69
N HIS A 27 -30.03 -14.39 -6.36
CA HIS A 27 -29.44 -13.36 -5.50
C HIS A 27 -27.91 -13.30 -5.64
N ILE A 28 -27.21 -14.45 -5.70
CA ILE A 28 -25.76 -14.50 -5.97
C ILE A 28 -25.46 -13.81 -7.31
N SER A 29 -26.24 -14.11 -8.36
CA SER A 29 -26.07 -13.49 -9.68
C SER A 29 -26.25 -11.98 -9.64
N CYS A 30 -27.27 -11.48 -8.94
CA CYS A 30 -27.51 -10.04 -8.79
C CYS A 30 -26.37 -9.35 -8.04
N VAL A 31 -25.91 -9.92 -6.93
CA VAL A 31 -24.78 -9.39 -6.14
C VAL A 31 -23.49 -9.35 -6.96
N LEU A 32 -23.13 -10.45 -7.64
CA LEU A 32 -21.90 -10.50 -8.43
C LEU A 32 -21.95 -9.54 -9.62
N ARG A 33 -23.09 -9.38 -10.30
CA ARG A 33 -23.27 -8.39 -11.37
C ARG A 33 -23.11 -6.96 -10.85
N ALA A 34 -23.71 -6.65 -9.71
CA ALA A 34 -23.58 -5.34 -9.09
C ALA A 34 -22.12 -5.03 -8.71
N LEU A 35 -21.42 -5.98 -8.09
CA LEU A 35 -19.99 -5.82 -7.78
C LEU A 35 -19.14 -5.69 -9.05
N GLN A 36 -19.48 -6.40 -10.12
CA GLN A 36 -18.77 -6.33 -11.40
C GLN A 36 -18.98 -4.97 -12.08
N ALA A 37 -20.18 -4.38 -11.95
CA ALA A 37 -20.49 -3.03 -12.43
C ALA A 37 -19.72 -1.96 -11.63
N LEU A 38 -19.59 -2.13 -10.31
CA LEU A 38 -18.84 -1.21 -9.45
C LEU A 38 -17.32 -1.30 -9.65
N TYR A 39 -16.80 -2.52 -9.86
CA TYR A 39 -15.36 -2.77 -10.00
C TYR A 39 -15.01 -3.49 -11.31
N PRO A 40 -15.29 -2.89 -12.49
CA PRO A 40 -15.06 -3.53 -13.78
C PRO A 40 -13.59 -3.90 -13.92
N THR A 41 -13.30 -5.09 -14.42
CA THR A 41 -11.93 -5.62 -14.64
C THR A 41 -11.06 -5.81 -13.39
N HIS A 42 -11.49 -5.32 -12.21
CA HIS A 42 -10.78 -5.49 -10.94
C HIS A 42 -11.37 -6.60 -10.07
N LEU A 43 -12.66 -6.91 -10.21
CA LEU A 43 -13.33 -7.93 -9.40
C LEU A 43 -12.77 -9.33 -9.62
N GLN A 44 -12.46 -10.05 -8.54
CA GLN A 44 -12.14 -11.48 -8.55
C GLN A 44 -12.82 -12.18 -7.37
N VAL A 45 -13.20 -13.44 -7.57
CA VAL A 45 -13.78 -14.31 -6.54
C VAL A 45 -12.71 -15.24 -5.99
N MET A 46 -12.59 -15.31 -4.67
CA MET A 46 -11.64 -16.17 -3.97
C MET A 46 -12.41 -17.24 -3.19
N THR A 47 -12.15 -18.52 -3.47
CA THR A 47 -12.92 -19.64 -2.93
C THR A 47 -12.06 -20.90 -2.82
N ALA A 48 -12.45 -21.83 -1.95
CA ALA A 48 -11.87 -23.16 -1.89
C ALA A 48 -12.59 -24.17 -2.80
N LEU A 49 -13.66 -23.76 -3.50
CA LEU A 49 -14.55 -24.63 -4.27
C LEU A 49 -15.16 -25.76 -3.41
N ALA A 50 -15.41 -25.47 -2.14
CA ALA A 50 -16.08 -26.41 -1.24
C ALA A 50 -17.46 -26.81 -1.79
N GLU A 51 -17.88 -28.03 -1.47
CA GLU A 51 -19.21 -28.52 -1.82
C GLU A 51 -20.32 -27.53 -1.40
N GLY A 52 -21.36 -27.39 -2.22
CA GLY A 52 -22.48 -26.50 -1.96
C GLY A 52 -22.22 -25.06 -2.39
N ALA A 53 -22.36 -24.12 -1.45
CA ALA A 53 -22.42 -22.69 -1.75
C ALA A 53 -21.19 -22.13 -2.47
N ASP A 54 -19.99 -22.59 -2.12
CA ASP A 54 -18.74 -22.17 -2.77
C ASP A 54 -18.76 -22.51 -4.27
N GLN A 55 -19.20 -23.73 -4.63
CA GLN A 55 -19.36 -24.14 -6.03
C GLN A 55 -20.49 -23.39 -6.75
N GLU A 56 -21.58 -23.04 -6.07
CA GLU A 56 -22.64 -22.19 -6.64
C GLU A 56 -22.13 -20.80 -7.04
N VAL A 57 -21.37 -20.17 -6.16
CA VAL A 57 -20.77 -18.85 -6.44
C VAL A 57 -19.74 -18.96 -7.55
N ALA A 58 -18.90 -19.99 -7.55
CA ALA A 58 -17.89 -20.22 -8.58
C ALA A 58 -18.50 -20.46 -9.97
N ASP A 59 -19.58 -21.22 -10.07
CA ASP A 59 -20.31 -21.43 -11.33
C ASP A 59 -20.88 -20.11 -11.87
N ILE A 60 -21.52 -19.31 -11.02
CA ILE A 60 -22.09 -18.02 -11.43
C ILE A 60 -20.98 -17.04 -11.81
N ALA A 61 -19.86 -17.02 -11.07
CA ALA A 61 -18.69 -16.24 -11.43
C ALA A 61 -18.15 -16.64 -12.81
N ALA A 62 -18.07 -17.94 -13.11
CA ALA A 62 -17.67 -18.45 -14.42
C ALA A 62 -18.63 -17.98 -15.53
N GLN A 63 -19.94 -18.07 -15.30
CA GLN A 63 -20.97 -17.61 -16.25
C GLN A 63 -20.89 -16.10 -16.54
N LEU A 64 -20.50 -15.30 -15.54
CA LEU A 64 -20.34 -13.85 -15.66
C LEU A 64 -18.93 -13.43 -16.15
N GLY A 65 -18.05 -14.40 -16.42
CA GLY A 65 -16.66 -14.14 -16.81
C GLY A 65 -15.81 -13.48 -15.71
N ILE A 66 -16.23 -13.60 -14.44
CA ILE A 66 -15.49 -13.06 -13.30
C ILE A 66 -14.33 -14.02 -12.98
N PRO A 67 -13.07 -13.53 -12.94
CA PRO A 67 -11.92 -14.35 -12.58
C PRO A 67 -12.04 -14.99 -11.20
N VAL A 68 -11.62 -16.25 -11.09
CA VAL A 68 -11.60 -17.00 -9.83
C VAL A 68 -10.16 -17.25 -9.36
N VAL A 69 -9.94 -17.11 -8.06
CA VAL A 69 -8.76 -17.57 -7.34
C VAL A 69 -9.18 -18.79 -6.52
N CYS A 70 -8.62 -19.95 -6.84
CA CYS A 70 -8.87 -21.19 -6.13
C CYS A 70 -7.77 -21.45 -5.09
N ILE A 71 -8.16 -21.58 -3.82
CA ILE A 71 -7.25 -21.81 -2.69
C ILE A 71 -7.65 -23.08 -1.97
N LEU A 72 -6.84 -24.13 -2.12
CA LEU A 72 -7.15 -25.43 -1.53
C LEU A 72 -6.58 -25.53 -0.11
N PRO A 73 -7.36 -25.95 0.90
CA PRO A 73 -6.85 -26.10 2.27
C PRO A 73 -5.84 -27.25 2.41
N MET A 74 -5.85 -28.19 1.48
CA MET A 74 -5.02 -29.40 1.49
C MET A 74 -4.77 -29.89 0.04
N PRO A 75 -3.87 -30.86 -0.19
CA PRO A 75 -3.60 -31.40 -1.52
C PRO A 75 -4.87 -31.82 -2.24
N ILE A 76 -4.91 -31.58 -3.56
CA ILE A 76 -6.13 -31.73 -4.38
C ILE A 76 -6.79 -33.10 -4.23
N GLU A 77 -6.01 -34.18 -4.23
CA GLU A 77 -6.57 -35.53 -4.09
C GLU A 77 -7.24 -35.73 -2.73
N ALA A 78 -6.57 -35.34 -1.64
CA ALA A 78 -7.13 -35.41 -0.30
C ALA A 78 -8.41 -34.57 -0.19
N TYR A 79 -8.41 -33.37 -0.77
CA TYR A 79 -9.57 -32.48 -0.74
C TYR A 79 -10.77 -33.05 -1.52
N ARG A 80 -10.53 -33.62 -2.71
CA ARG A 80 -11.56 -34.28 -3.55
C ARG A 80 -12.22 -35.46 -2.85
N PHE A 81 -11.49 -36.19 -2.02
CA PHE A 81 -12.06 -37.30 -1.23
C PHE A 81 -13.06 -36.83 -0.17
N THR A 82 -13.02 -35.56 0.25
CA THR A 82 -13.97 -35.01 1.23
C THR A 82 -15.34 -34.67 0.63
N MET A 83 -15.49 -34.76 -0.69
CA MET A 83 -16.70 -34.38 -1.43
C MET A 83 -17.49 -35.61 -1.92
N VAL A 84 -18.82 -35.45 -1.98
CA VAL A 84 -19.71 -36.42 -2.64
C VAL A 84 -19.46 -36.49 -4.16
N PRO A 85 -19.84 -37.58 -4.86
CA PRO A 85 -19.53 -37.76 -6.27
C PRO A 85 -19.97 -36.60 -7.18
N GLU A 86 -21.20 -36.09 -7.06
CA GLU A 86 -21.65 -35.00 -7.94
C GLU A 86 -20.88 -33.70 -7.68
N ALA A 87 -20.60 -33.40 -6.41
CA ALA A 87 -19.82 -32.23 -6.01
C ALA A 87 -18.36 -32.34 -6.47
N ARG A 88 -17.80 -33.56 -6.53
CA ARG A 88 -16.45 -33.82 -7.03
C ARG A 88 -16.35 -33.57 -8.54
N GLU A 89 -17.31 -34.05 -9.33
CA GLU A 89 -17.34 -33.78 -10.77
C GLU A 89 -17.49 -32.28 -11.06
N ARG A 90 -18.31 -31.59 -10.27
CA ARG A 90 -18.44 -30.13 -10.35
C ARG A 90 -17.15 -29.41 -9.96
N PHE A 91 -16.50 -29.82 -8.87
CA PHE A 91 -15.19 -29.31 -8.47
C PHE A 91 -14.17 -29.48 -9.60
N ASP A 92 -14.05 -30.67 -10.19
CA ASP A 92 -13.07 -30.94 -11.23
C ASP A 92 -13.26 -30.04 -12.46
N ARG A 93 -14.52 -29.86 -12.89
CA ARG A 93 -14.88 -28.94 -13.98
C ARG A 93 -14.55 -27.48 -13.65
N LEU A 94 -14.90 -27.01 -12.46
CA LEU A 94 -14.64 -25.64 -12.03
C LEU A 94 -13.14 -25.39 -11.88
N TYR A 95 -12.43 -26.31 -11.24
CA TYR A 95 -11.00 -26.23 -10.99
C TYR A 95 -10.20 -26.23 -12.29
N ALA A 96 -10.62 -27.00 -13.30
CA ALA A 96 -10.01 -27.01 -14.63
C ALA A 96 -10.38 -25.81 -15.51
N GLY A 97 -11.37 -25.00 -15.12
CA GLY A 97 -11.87 -23.90 -15.93
C GLY A 97 -10.86 -22.76 -16.19
N ASP A 98 -10.92 -22.17 -17.38
CA ASP A 98 -10.05 -21.05 -17.80
C ASP A 98 -10.30 -19.75 -17.00
N ASN A 99 -11.46 -19.65 -16.35
CA ASN A 99 -11.82 -18.53 -15.50
C ASN A 99 -11.03 -18.52 -14.18
N VAL A 100 -10.49 -19.66 -13.74
CA VAL A 100 -9.61 -19.73 -12.56
C VAL A 100 -8.21 -19.24 -12.96
N ARG A 101 -7.84 -18.04 -12.49
CA ARG A 101 -6.59 -17.35 -12.85
C ARG A 101 -5.43 -17.66 -11.91
N LEU A 102 -5.72 -18.16 -10.71
CA LEU A 102 -4.70 -18.54 -9.73
C LEU A 102 -5.17 -19.79 -8.98
N ARG A 103 -4.25 -20.75 -8.81
CA ARG A 103 -4.46 -22.00 -8.08
C ARG A 103 -3.27 -22.23 -7.17
N PHE A 104 -3.51 -22.47 -5.90
CA PHE A 104 -2.47 -22.96 -5.00
C PHE A 104 -3.07 -23.67 -3.80
N THR A 105 -2.26 -24.53 -3.18
CA THR A 105 -2.63 -25.28 -1.99
C THR A 105 -1.91 -24.71 -0.77
N LEU A 106 -2.62 -24.59 0.35
CA LEU A 106 -2.05 -24.14 1.60
C LEU A 106 -1.07 -25.17 2.17
N PRO A 107 0.04 -24.72 2.79
CA PRO A 107 0.99 -25.64 3.42
C PRO A 107 0.32 -26.38 4.60
N PRO A 108 0.77 -27.60 4.93
CA PRO A 108 0.28 -28.33 6.09
C PRO A 108 0.61 -27.60 7.39
N VAL A 109 -0.33 -27.63 8.35
CA VAL A 109 -0.13 -27.16 9.72
C VAL A 109 -0.10 -28.37 10.64
N GLN A 110 1.03 -28.56 11.33
CA GLN A 110 1.18 -29.68 12.27
C GLN A 110 0.52 -29.34 13.62
N ALA A 111 -0.24 -30.29 14.16
CA ALA A 111 -0.80 -30.16 15.50
C ALA A 111 0.30 -30.40 16.55
N ALA A 112 0.25 -29.71 17.69
CA ALA A 112 1.25 -29.85 18.77
C ALA A 112 1.36 -31.28 19.33
N ASN A 113 0.31 -32.08 19.16
CA ASN A 113 0.20 -33.48 19.59
C ASN A 113 0.21 -34.49 18.42
N GLY A 114 0.37 -34.03 17.16
CA GLY A 114 0.41 -34.89 15.98
C GLY A 114 -0.89 -35.66 15.67
N ASP A 115 -2.03 -35.22 16.21
CA ASP A 115 -3.34 -35.84 15.98
C ASP A 115 -3.88 -35.45 14.58
N PRO A 116 -4.05 -36.41 13.64
CA PRO A 116 -4.52 -36.12 12.28
C PRO A 116 -5.88 -35.43 12.23
N ALA A 117 -6.81 -35.76 13.15
CA ALA A 117 -8.13 -35.13 13.19
C ALA A 117 -8.02 -33.64 13.60
N ALA A 118 -7.03 -33.31 14.43
CA ALA A 118 -6.73 -31.94 14.78
C ALA A 118 -6.02 -31.18 13.64
N GLU A 119 -5.26 -31.88 12.80
CA GLU A 119 -4.59 -31.31 11.61
C GLU A 119 -5.60 -30.91 10.52
N ASP A 120 -6.60 -31.74 10.23
CA ASP A 120 -7.66 -31.40 9.27
C ASP A 120 -8.40 -30.12 9.67
N VAL A 121 -8.79 -30.02 10.94
CA VAL A 121 -9.44 -28.81 11.49
C VAL A 121 -8.52 -27.59 11.35
N LEU A 122 -7.22 -27.74 11.63
CA LEU A 122 -6.25 -26.67 11.50
C LEU A 122 -6.09 -26.17 10.06
N GLN A 123 -6.20 -27.06 9.07
CA GLN A 123 -6.13 -26.66 7.65
C GLN A 123 -7.33 -25.80 7.25
N TYR A 124 -8.54 -26.14 7.69
CA TYR A 124 -9.71 -25.31 7.44
C TYR A 124 -9.68 -24.00 8.24
N GLU A 125 -9.17 -24.00 9.47
CA GLU A 125 -8.91 -22.77 10.22
C GLU A 125 -7.90 -21.86 9.51
N GLN A 126 -6.79 -22.41 9.00
CA GLN A 126 -5.79 -21.66 8.24
C GLN A 126 -6.41 -21.01 6.99
N LEU A 127 -7.27 -21.74 6.27
CA LEU A 127 -8.02 -21.20 5.15
C LEU A 127 -8.98 -20.07 5.58
N ALA A 128 -9.72 -20.26 6.67
CA ALA A 128 -10.64 -19.26 7.20
C ALA A 128 -9.92 -17.95 7.57
N ILE A 129 -8.73 -18.03 8.18
CA ILE A 129 -7.89 -16.87 8.47
C ILE A 129 -7.45 -16.19 7.18
N LEU A 130 -6.95 -16.95 6.19
CA LEU A 130 -6.49 -16.40 4.92
C LEU A 130 -7.62 -15.67 4.18
N LEU A 131 -8.79 -16.31 4.04
CA LEU A 131 -9.99 -15.68 3.46
C LEU A 131 -10.35 -14.40 4.23
N SER A 132 -10.33 -14.45 5.57
CA SER A 132 -10.64 -13.29 6.40
C SER A 132 -9.62 -12.15 6.30
N ARG A 133 -8.34 -12.44 6.02
CA ARG A 133 -7.30 -11.40 5.89
C ARG A 133 -7.20 -10.82 4.48
N GLN A 134 -7.37 -11.65 3.44
CA GLN A 134 -7.14 -11.25 2.04
C GLN A 134 -8.40 -10.80 1.31
N SER A 135 -9.60 -11.12 1.80
CA SER A 135 -10.85 -10.67 1.16
C SER A 135 -11.13 -9.20 1.44
N HIS A 136 -11.41 -8.43 0.40
CA HIS A 136 -11.95 -7.08 0.52
C HIS A 136 -13.39 -7.14 1.05
N ILE A 137 -14.21 -8.03 0.48
CA ILE A 137 -15.56 -8.35 0.94
C ILE A 137 -15.61 -9.86 1.21
N LEU A 138 -16.12 -10.27 2.37
CA LEU A 138 -16.46 -11.68 2.61
C LEU A 138 -17.93 -11.91 2.23
N LEU A 139 -18.18 -12.72 1.21
CA LEU A 139 -19.51 -13.21 0.86
C LEU A 139 -19.78 -14.50 1.65
N ALA A 140 -20.63 -14.39 2.66
CA ALA A 140 -21.02 -15.49 3.54
C ALA A 140 -22.38 -16.05 3.13
N LEU A 141 -22.46 -17.34 2.79
CA LEU A 141 -23.69 -18.01 2.39
C LEU A 141 -24.07 -19.06 3.43
N TRP A 142 -24.76 -18.65 4.48
CA TRP A 142 -25.08 -19.51 5.63
C TRP A 142 -26.40 -19.14 6.29
N ASN A 143 -26.87 -19.94 7.23
CA ASN A 143 -28.13 -19.71 7.95
C ASN A 143 -28.02 -18.64 9.08
N GLY A 144 -26.82 -18.10 9.33
CA GLY A 144 -26.62 -17.11 10.38
C GLY A 144 -26.63 -17.66 11.81
N GLU A 145 -26.79 -18.98 11.98
CA GLU A 145 -26.79 -19.64 13.28
C GLU A 145 -25.38 -20.11 13.63
N ASP A 146 -24.84 -19.57 14.72
CA ASP A 146 -23.60 -20.04 15.31
C ASP A 146 -23.90 -20.98 16.50
N ASN A 147 -23.90 -22.29 16.22
CA ASN A 147 -24.15 -23.33 17.22
C ASN A 147 -23.09 -23.41 18.33
N ASP A 148 -22.00 -22.63 18.25
CA ASP A 148 -20.95 -22.57 19.26
C ASP A 148 -20.54 -21.10 19.50
N SER A 149 -21.46 -20.26 20.00
CA SER A 149 -21.31 -18.79 20.14
C SER A 149 -19.92 -18.30 20.58
N ALA A 150 -19.42 -17.22 19.96
CA ALA A 150 -18.10 -16.63 20.20
C ALA A 150 -17.75 -16.37 21.69
N GLU A 151 -18.72 -15.98 22.51
CA GLU A 151 -18.54 -15.71 23.95
C GLU A 151 -18.20 -16.97 24.77
N GLN A 152 -18.59 -18.15 24.29
CA GLN A 152 -18.37 -19.44 24.97
C GLN A 152 -17.11 -20.18 24.50
N ARG A 153 -16.40 -19.65 23.51
CA ARG A 153 -15.22 -20.26 22.88
C ARG A 153 -13.91 -20.14 23.67
N PRO A 154 -13.63 -19.09 24.45
CA PRO A 154 -12.39 -18.99 25.22
C PRO A 154 -12.25 -20.16 26.20
N GLY A 155 -11.17 -20.96 26.08
CA GLY A 155 -10.85 -22.04 27.02
C GLY A 155 -11.50 -23.42 26.75
N ARG A 156 -12.34 -23.58 25.72
CA ARG A 156 -12.84 -24.91 25.32
C ARG A 156 -11.83 -25.66 24.43
N PRO A 157 -11.72 -27.00 24.55
CA PRO A 157 -10.90 -27.82 23.65
C PRO A 157 -11.39 -27.73 22.19
N ARG A 158 -10.49 -27.99 21.23
CA ARG A 158 -10.80 -28.02 19.79
C ARG A 158 -11.95 -29.01 19.54
N ARG A 159 -13.15 -28.51 19.22
CA ARG A 159 -14.31 -29.34 18.89
C ARG A 159 -14.41 -29.57 17.39
N ALA A 160 -15.10 -30.64 16.99
CA ALA A 160 -15.61 -30.81 15.64
C ALA A 160 -16.46 -29.59 15.24
N GLY A 161 -16.15 -28.96 14.10
CA GLY A 161 -16.91 -27.81 13.56
C GLY A 161 -16.13 -26.49 13.44
N ARG A 162 -14.88 -26.38 13.92
CA ARG A 162 -14.02 -25.23 13.62
C ARG A 162 -13.52 -25.25 12.17
N GLY A 163 -13.33 -24.06 11.59
CA GLY A 163 -12.97 -23.89 10.17
C GLY A 163 -14.16 -23.83 9.19
N GLY A 164 -15.41 -23.88 9.68
CA GLY A 164 -16.62 -23.67 8.88
C GLY A 164 -17.00 -22.20 8.65
N THR A 165 -18.09 -21.93 7.95
CA THR A 165 -18.54 -20.57 7.61
C THR A 165 -18.81 -19.70 8.82
N ALA A 166 -19.47 -20.23 9.85
CA ALA A 166 -19.73 -19.52 11.11
C ALA A 166 -18.43 -19.00 11.74
N HIS A 167 -17.37 -19.81 11.71
CA HIS A 167 -16.06 -19.44 12.23
C HIS A 167 -15.38 -18.36 11.38
N THR A 168 -15.41 -18.48 10.05
CA THR A 168 -14.89 -17.45 9.14
C THR A 168 -15.60 -16.10 9.35
N VAL A 169 -16.93 -16.12 9.47
CA VAL A 169 -17.72 -14.91 9.77
C VAL A 169 -17.36 -14.38 11.16
N ALA A 170 -17.21 -15.23 12.17
CA ALA A 170 -16.85 -14.79 13.51
C ALA A 170 -15.44 -14.17 13.56
N ILE A 171 -14.45 -14.72 12.85
CA ILE A 171 -13.12 -14.09 12.70
C ILE A 171 -13.28 -12.70 12.10
N ARG A 172 -14.16 -12.58 11.11
CA ARG A 172 -14.39 -11.33 10.38
C ARG A 172 -15.11 -10.27 11.22
N THR A 173 -16.05 -10.68 12.08
CA THR A 173 -16.88 -9.75 12.87
C THR A 173 -16.41 -9.50 14.30
N HIS A 174 -15.69 -10.45 14.90
CA HIS A 174 -15.21 -10.40 16.29
C HIS A 174 -13.67 -10.48 16.42
N GLY A 175 -12.98 -10.72 15.29
CA GLY A 175 -11.53 -10.80 15.17
C GLY A 175 -10.88 -12.12 15.55
N GLU A 176 -9.58 -12.20 15.26
CA GLU A 176 -8.81 -13.44 15.38
C GLU A 176 -8.57 -13.89 16.81
N TYR A 177 -8.47 -12.99 17.80
CA TYR A 177 -8.14 -13.44 19.16
C TYR A 177 -9.26 -14.18 19.87
N VAL A 178 -10.51 -13.96 19.45
CA VAL A 178 -11.68 -14.68 19.96
C VAL A 178 -11.76 -16.07 19.35
N GLU A 179 -11.40 -16.18 18.07
CA GLU A 179 -11.67 -17.35 17.24
C GLU A 179 -10.44 -18.24 16.99
N VAL A 180 -9.30 -17.61 16.69
CA VAL A 180 -8.08 -18.27 16.24
C VAL A 180 -7.19 -18.63 17.42
N ALA A 181 -7.00 -19.94 17.61
CA ALA A 181 -6.07 -20.45 18.61
C ALA A 181 -4.61 -20.05 18.28
N ALA A 182 -3.78 -19.91 19.32
CA ALA A 182 -2.36 -19.60 19.15
C ALA A 182 -1.67 -20.57 18.19
N ALA A 183 -1.93 -21.85 18.40
CA ALA A 183 -1.34 -22.94 17.64
C ALA A 183 -1.66 -22.88 16.13
N SER A 184 -2.81 -22.33 15.72
CA SER A 184 -3.19 -22.21 14.30
C SER A 184 -2.33 -21.19 13.56
N VAL A 185 -1.69 -20.26 14.29
CA VAL A 185 -0.73 -19.30 13.75
C VAL A 185 0.71 -19.74 14.00
N THR A 186 1.03 -20.23 15.19
CA THR A 186 2.41 -20.66 15.55
C THR A 186 2.93 -21.79 14.65
N GLY A 187 2.05 -22.66 14.16
CA GLY A 187 2.42 -23.75 13.23
C GLY A 187 2.30 -23.41 11.74
N SER A 188 1.84 -22.21 11.37
CA SER A 188 1.57 -21.85 9.98
C SER A 188 2.76 -21.14 9.34
N ARG A 189 3.08 -21.50 8.08
CA ARG A 189 4.05 -20.77 7.26
C ARG A 189 3.51 -19.46 6.69
N LEU A 190 2.19 -19.26 6.70
CA LEU A 190 1.50 -18.12 6.08
C LEU A 190 1.42 -16.90 6.99
N PHE A 191 1.49 -17.12 8.30
CA PHE A 191 1.22 -16.10 9.30
C PHE A 191 2.40 -15.97 10.26
N ALA A 192 3.12 -14.85 10.18
CA ALA A 192 4.19 -14.56 11.13
C ALA A 192 3.65 -14.34 12.56
N GLU A 193 2.45 -13.75 12.67
CA GLU A 193 1.80 -13.45 13.94
C GLU A 193 0.27 -13.30 13.78
N ARG A 194 -0.45 -13.33 14.91
CA ARG A 194 -1.88 -13.00 14.97
C ARG A 194 -2.07 -11.50 14.77
N LEU A 195 -3.17 -11.09 14.13
CA LEU A 195 -3.52 -9.67 14.03
C LEU A 195 -3.83 -9.12 15.43
N PRO A 196 -3.27 -7.96 15.84
CA PRO A 196 -3.42 -7.42 17.19
C PRO A 196 -4.88 -7.32 17.68
N ARG A 197 -5.11 -7.50 18.98
CA ARG A 197 -6.45 -7.45 19.61
C ARG A 197 -7.23 -6.16 19.38
N LEU A 198 -6.53 -5.06 19.16
CA LEU A 198 -7.12 -3.74 18.95
C LEU A 198 -7.37 -3.41 17.47
N GLU A 199 -7.11 -4.36 16.55
CA GLU A 199 -7.25 -4.16 15.09
C GLU A 199 -8.50 -4.85 14.49
N LEU A 200 -9.52 -5.13 15.32
CA LEU A 200 -10.77 -5.81 14.93
C LEU A 200 -11.48 -5.19 13.71
N ALA A 201 -11.30 -3.90 13.44
CA ALA A 201 -11.94 -3.18 12.35
C ALA A 201 -11.48 -3.58 10.93
N ARG A 202 -10.35 -4.30 10.78
CA ARG A 202 -9.56 -4.22 9.53
C ARG A 202 -9.69 -5.35 8.53
N CYS A 203 -10.50 -6.36 8.82
CA CYS A 203 -10.69 -7.42 7.85
C CYS A 203 -11.53 -6.90 6.66
N GLY A 204 -12.53 -6.04 6.91
CA GLY A 204 -13.43 -5.45 5.92
C GLY A 204 -14.85 -6.02 6.05
N PRO A 205 -15.81 -5.59 5.22
CA PRO A 205 -17.21 -5.94 5.40
C PRO A 205 -17.52 -7.44 5.15
N VAL A 206 -18.67 -7.87 5.68
CA VAL A 206 -19.33 -9.14 5.36
C VAL A 206 -20.63 -8.86 4.64
N LEU A 207 -20.80 -9.43 3.45
CA LEU A 207 -22.09 -9.56 2.81
C LEU A 207 -22.62 -10.97 3.08
N HIS A 208 -23.64 -11.05 3.91
CA HIS A 208 -24.29 -12.31 4.25
C HIS A 208 -25.52 -12.49 3.37
N LEU A 209 -25.61 -13.60 2.64
CA LEU A 209 -26.83 -14.10 2.03
C LEU A 209 -27.34 -15.28 2.86
N HIS A 210 -28.58 -15.18 3.34
CA HIS A 210 -29.17 -16.24 4.13
C HIS A 210 -29.32 -17.52 3.30
N THR A 211 -28.76 -18.61 3.81
CA THR A 211 -28.69 -19.92 3.14
C THR A 211 -29.16 -21.01 4.08
N PRO A 212 -30.46 -21.35 4.03
CA PRO A 212 -31.05 -22.49 4.73
C PRO A 212 -30.35 -23.83 4.46
N ARG A 213 -30.21 -24.67 5.49
CA ARG A 213 -29.74 -26.05 5.30
C ARG A 213 -30.89 -27.03 5.24
N ALA A 214 -30.70 -28.13 4.49
CA ALA A 214 -31.62 -29.27 4.52
C ALA A 214 -31.74 -29.92 5.92
N THR A 215 -30.74 -29.71 6.78
CA THR A 215 -30.64 -30.28 8.13
C THR A 215 -31.10 -29.35 9.24
N ASP A 216 -31.54 -28.13 8.92
CA ASP A 216 -31.98 -27.17 9.93
C ASP A 216 -33.33 -27.60 10.53
N SER A 217 -33.52 -27.35 11.83
CA SER A 217 -34.76 -27.69 12.54
C SER A 217 -35.98 -26.95 11.98
N ASN A 218 -35.77 -25.72 11.52
CA ASN A 218 -36.74 -24.91 10.80
C ASN A 218 -36.02 -24.15 9.67
N PRO A 219 -35.93 -24.73 8.45
CA PRO A 219 -35.05 -24.21 7.41
C PRO A 219 -35.55 -22.92 6.74
N GLU A 220 -36.85 -22.57 6.80
CA GLU A 220 -37.39 -21.33 6.21
C GLU A 220 -36.87 -21.02 4.79
N PRO A 221 -37.03 -21.92 3.80
CA PRO A 221 -36.45 -21.79 2.45
C PRO A 221 -36.83 -20.49 1.71
N GLU A 222 -37.97 -19.88 2.05
CA GLU A 222 -38.45 -18.60 1.54
C GLU A 222 -37.55 -17.40 1.91
N THR A 223 -36.72 -17.54 2.94
CA THR A 223 -35.77 -16.52 3.38
C THR A 223 -34.43 -16.61 2.62
N ALA A 224 -34.29 -17.58 1.72
CA ALA A 224 -33.07 -17.77 0.94
C ALA A 224 -32.69 -16.52 0.14
N GLY A 225 -31.45 -16.09 0.29
CA GLY A 225 -30.93 -14.88 -0.36
C GLY A 225 -31.26 -13.56 0.35
N MET A 226 -32.06 -13.58 1.45
CA MET A 226 -32.21 -12.41 2.31
C MET A 226 -30.83 -11.93 2.78
N ALA A 227 -30.53 -10.67 2.51
CA ALA A 227 -29.17 -10.17 2.62
C ALA A 227 -28.97 -9.29 3.85
N ARG A 228 -27.80 -9.42 4.47
CA ARG A 228 -27.33 -8.56 5.56
C ARG A 228 -25.92 -8.06 5.28
N TRP A 229 -25.64 -6.82 5.67
CA TRP A 229 -24.33 -6.22 5.58
C TRP A 229 -23.77 -6.00 6.98
N TRP A 230 -22.54 -6.43 7.22
CA TRP A 230 -21.78 -6.11 8.41
C TRP A 230 -20.59 -5.23 8.04
N SER A 231 -20.39 -4.15 8.77
CA SER A 231 -19.23 -3.28 8.66
C SER A 231 -18.95 -2.60 10.00
N ASP A 232 -17.72 -2.14 10.12
CA ASP A 232 -17.21 -1.15 11.07
C ASP A 232 -17.72 0.29 10.83
N MET A 233 -18.52 0.53 9.79
CA MET A 233 -19.14 1.82 9.49
C MET A 233 -20.64 1.79 9.85
N PRO A 234 -21.12 2.65 10.78
CA PRO A 234 -22.53 2.65 11.18
C PRO A 234 -23.46 3.11 10.03
N ALA A 235 -24.64 2.50 9.96
CA ALA A 235 -25.61 2.64 8.86
C ALA A 235 -26.35 4.00 8.79
N ASP A 236 -26.40 4.76 9.88
CA ASP A 236 -27.43 5.80 10.05
C ASP A 236 -27.13 7.18 9.42
N ASP A 237 -25.92 7.48 8.94
CA ASP A 237 -25.71 8.80 8.33
C ASP A 237 -24.53 8.90 7.37
N LEU A 238 -24.73 8.43 6.14
CA LEU A 238 -23.80 8.62 5.01
C LEU A 238 -23.54 10.11 4.66
N THR A 239 -24.19 11.06 5.36
CA THR A 239 -24.08 12.51 5.12
C THR A 239 -23.34 13.30 6.20
N ARG A 240 -23.08 12.75 7.40
CA ARG A 240 -22.38 13.47 8.48
C ARG A 240 -20.87 13.19 8.53
N LYS A 241 -20.09 14.25 8.77
CA LYS A 241 -18.65 14.15 9.13
C LYS A 241 -18.53 13.61 10.57
N TYR A 242 -18.27 12.32 10.73
CA TYR A 242 -18.04 11.70 12.05
C TYR A 242 -16.68 12.02 12.64
N LYS A 243 -16.61 12.00 13.97
CA LYS A 243 -15.34 11.95 14.73
C LYS A 243 -14.96 10.48 14.96
N LYS A 244 -13.66 10.18 15.00
CA LYS A 244 -13.04 8.84 15.07
C LYS A 244 -13.52 7.89 16.20
N HIS A 245 -14.38 8.33 17.13
CA HIS A 245 -14.76 7.60 18.34
C HIS A 245 -16.21 7.04 18.33
N ASP A 246 -17.00 7.28 17.27
CA ASP A 246 -18.42 6.85 17.18
C ASP A 246 -18.64 5.54 16.39
N VAL A 247 -17.61 4.70 16.21
CA VAL A 247 -17.70 3.43 15.49
C VAL A 247 -18.58 2.44 16.25
N ARG A 248 -19.77 2.11 15.71
CA ARG A 248 -20.61 1.00 16.17
C ARG A 248 -20.65 -0.07 15.07
N TYR A 249 -20.17 -1.27 15.38
CA TYR A 249 -20.32 -2.44 14.52
C TYR A 249 -21.79 -2.88 14.53
N CYS A 250 -22.44 -2.90 13.37
CA CYS A 250 -23.84 -3.30 13.27
C CYS A 250 -24.11 -4.14 12.02
N TRP A 251 -24.96 -5.15 12.20
CA TRP A 251 -25.62 -5.82 11.08
C TRP A 251 -26.76 -4.95 10.57
N GLN A 252 -26.81 -4.73 9.26
CA GLN A 252 -27.89 -4.04 8.58
C GLN A 252 -28.58 -5.02 7.61
N SER A 253 -29.90 -5.20 7.76
CA SER A 253 -30.69 -5.94 6.78
C SER A 253 -30.86 -5.12 5.50
N LEU A 254 -30.67 -5.77 4.35
CA LEU A 254 -30.88 -5.17 3.04
C LEU A 254 -32.27 -5.58 2.51
N PRO A 255 -32.91 -4.73 1.69
CA PRO A 255 -34.19 -5.10 1.07
C PRO A 255 -34.06 -6.38 0.25
N SER A 256 -35.11 -7.21 0.24
CA SER A 256 -35.21 -8.42 -0.57
C SER A 256 -35.67 -8.10 -2.00
N GLY A 257 -35.39 -8.98 -2.96
CA GLY A 257 -35.88 -8.87 -4.34
C GLY A 257 -35.30 -7.70 -5.15
N LEU A 258 -34.14 -7.18 -4.75
CA LEU A 258 -33.47 -6.08 -5.45
C LEU A 258 -33.02 -6.48 -6.86
N THR A 259 -33.28 -5.62 -7.82
CA THR A 259 -32.70 -5.71 -9.17
C THR A 259 -31.18 -5.47 -9.14
N PRO A 260 -30.41 -5.89 -10.17
CA PRO A 260 -28.97 -5.62 -10.24
C PRO A 260 -28.59 -4.14 -10.09
N ALA A 261 -29.41 -3.22 -10.61
CA ALA A 261 -29.16 -1.78 -10.51
C ALA A 261 -29.37 -1.24 -9.09
N GLU A 262 -30.36 -1.75 -8.37
CA GLU A 262 -30.58 -1.39 -6.97
C GLU A 262 -29.50 -1.98 -6.05
N TRP A 263 -29.04 -3.19 -6.36
CA TRP A 263 -27.86 -3.78 -5.72
C TRP A 263 -26.62 -2.93 -5.94
N GLU A 264 -26.36 -2.46 -7.16
CA GLU A 264 -25.24 -1.58 -7.48
C GLU A 264 -25.30 -0.30 -6.63
N LYS A 265 -26.46 0.38 -6.61
CA LYS A 265 -26.66 1.59 -5.81
C LYS A 265 -26.45 1.34 -4.32
N THR A 266 -26.97 0.24 -3.81
CA THR A 266 -26.87 -0.13 -2.38
C THR A 266 -25.42 -0.44 -2.00
N LEU A 267 -24.74 -1.29 -2.78
CA LEU A 267 -23.34 -1.64 -2.53
C LEU A 267 -22.41 -0.45 -2.70
N LYS A 268 -22.68 0.47 -3.63
CA LYS A 268 -21.91 1.72 -3.76
C LYS A 268 -21.98 2.60 -2.51
N LEU A 269 -23.11 2.58 -1.81
CA LEU A 269 -23.30 3.35 -0.57
C LEU A 269 -22.64 2.65 0.63
N LEU A 270 -22.65 1.32 0.66
CA LEU A 270 -22.16 0.52 1.78
C LEU A 270 -20.66 0.18 1.69
N ALA A 271 -20.10 0.09 0.48
CA ALA A 271 -18.72 -0.28 0.28
C ALA A 271 -17.77 0.81 0.81
N PRO A 272 -16.66 0.43 1.47
CA PRO A 272 -15.65 1.38 1.89
C PRO A 272 -15.11 2.21 0.72
N LYS A 273 -15.02 3.54 0.90
CA LYS A 273 -14.48 4.47 -0.11
C LYS A 273 -13.04 4.17 -0.51
N ASP A 274 -12.31 3.46 0.34
CA ASP A 274 -10.96 2.99 0.02
C ASP A 274 -10.93 2.05 -1.20
N PHE A 275 -12.03 1.37 -1.52
CA PHE A 275 -12.10 0.52 -2.73
C PHE A 275 -12.01 1.36 -4.01
N ASP A 276 -12.62 2.55 -4.02
CA ASP A 276 -12.49 3.50 -5.12
C ASP A 276 -11.05 3.98 -5.25
N ALA A 277 -10.36 4.22 -4.14
CA ALA A 277 -8.94 4.60 -4.14
C ALA A 277 -8.05 3.48 -4.70
N VAL A 278 -8.32 2.22 -4.38
CA VAL A 278 -7.62 1.05 -4.97
C VAL A 278 -7.81 1.02 -6.50
N VAL A 279 -9.03 1.21 -6.99
CA VAL A 279 -9.33 1.22 -8.44
C VAL A 279 -8.66 2.41 -9.14
N LEU A 280 -8.75 3.61 -8.56
CA LEU A 280 -8.09 4.80 -9.10
C LEU A 280 -6.57 4.62 -9.17
N ALA A 281 -5.96 4.09 -8.12
CA ALA A 281 -4.53 3.79 -8.11
C ALA A 281 -4.18 2.72 -9.16
N SER A 282 -4.97 1.66 -9.28
CA SER A 282 -4.75 0.63 -10.30
C SER A 282 -4.80 1.18 -11.72
N ASN A 283 -5.76 2.06 -12.01
CA ASN A 283 -5.87 2.71 -13.31
C ASN A 283 -4.66 3.62 -13.59
N ALA A 284 -4.19 4.36 -12.58
CA ALA A 284 -2.99 5.19 -12.69
C ALA A 284 -1.72 4.35 -12.96
N LEU A 285 -1.58 3.19 -12.30
CA LEU A 285 -0.48 2.26 -12.51
C LEU A 285 -0.50 1.67 -13.92
N GLN A 286 -1.66 1.21 -14.39
CA GLN A 286 -1.82 0.69 -15.75
C GLN A 286 -1.53 1.74 -16.81
N HIS A 287 -2.06 2.96 -16.62
CA HIS A 287 -1.79 4.07 -17.52
C HIS A 287 -0.30 4.41 -17.56
N THR A 288 0.37 4.42 -16.41
CA THR A 288 1.83 4.63 -16.32
C THR A 288 2.59 3.51 -17.01
N GLY A 289 2.16 2.26 -16.86
CA GLY A 289 2.73 1.12 -17.56
C GLY A 289 2.64 1.25 -19.07
N GLN A 290 1.53 1.79 -19.59
CA GLN A 290 1.30 2.00 -21.02
C GLN A 290 2.10 3.19 -21.57
N THR A 291 2.11 4.32 -20.87
CA THR A 291 2.75 5.56 -21.34
C THR A 291 4.26 5.60 -21.08
N HIS A 292 4.74 4.92 -20.04
CA HIS A 292 6.12 4.91 -19.60
C HIS A 292 6.69 3.49 -19.48
N ALA A 293 6.35 2.62 -20.45
CA ALA A 293 6.73 1.20 -20.43
C ALA A 293 8.23 0.96 -20.20
N ARG A 294 9.11 1.72 -20.89
CA ARG A 294 10.56 1.58 -20.76
C ARG A 294 11.06 1.92 -19.35
N LEU A 295 10.53 2.98 -18.74
CA LEU A 295 10.87 3.35 -17.36
C LEU A 295 10.35 2.31 -16.38
N CYS A 296 9.11 1.83 -16.55
CA CYS A 296 8.53 0.76 -15.73
C CYS A 296 9.38 -0.51 -15.79
N MET A 297 9.79 -0.94 -16.99
CA MET A 297 10.69 -2.09 -17.17
C MET A 297 12.03 -1.87 -16.49
N THR A 298 12.66 -0.70 -16.69
CA THR A 298 13.94 -0.36 -16.03
C THR A 298 13.83 -0.40 -14.51
N SER A 299 12.73 0.13 -13.97
CA SER A 299 12.43 0.05 -12.54
C SER A 299 12.17 -1.38 -12.09
N GLY A 300 11.44 -2.20 -12.85
CA GLY A 300 11.20 -3.61 -12.53
C GLY A 300 12.50 -4.45 -12.50
N VAL A 301 13.41 -4.22 -13.45
CA VAL A 301 14.74 -4.86 -13.52
C VAL A 301 15.58 -4.58 -12.28
N TYR A 302 15.31 -3.50 -11.53
CA TYR A 302 15.96 -3.23 -10.24
C TYR A 302 15.79 -4.38 -9.23
N LEU A 303 14.72 -5.18 -9.33
CA LEU A 303 14.53 -6.36 -8.50
C LEU A 303 15.43 -7.55 -8.91
N GLY A 304 16.12 -7.47 -10.06
CA GLY A 304 17.37 -8.14 -10.41
C GLY A 304 17.41 -9.68 -10.48
N LEU A 305 16.32 -10.39 -10.20
CA LEU A 305 16.27 -11.85 -10.27
C LEU A 305 15.94 -12.31 -11.70
N GLU A 306 16.95 -12.47 -12.56
CA GLU A 306 16.79 -12.70 -14.01
C GLU A 306 16.49 -14.16 -14.43
N GLU A 307 16.33 -15.12 -13.51
CA GLU A 307 16.09 -16.53 -13.86
C GLU A 307 14.62 -16.94 -13.58
N GLU A 308 13.91 -17.34 -14.64
CA GLU A 308 12.58 -18.00 -14.65
C GLU A 308 11.64 -17.64 -13.49
N THR A 309 11.36 -16.35 -13.32
CA THR A 309 10.40 -15.94 -12.29
C THR A 309 9.01 -16.45 -12.64
N GLN A 310 8.45 -17.22 -11.70
CA GLN A 310 7.06 -17.66 -11.68
C GLN A 310 6.13 -16.49 -12.09
N PRO A 311 5.12 -16.72 -12.96
CA PRO A 311 4.38 -15.65 -13.62
C PRO A 311 3.64 -14.71 -12.66
N ASP A 312 3.20 -15.20 -11.49
CA ASP A 312 2.55 -14.39 -10.47
C ASP A 312 3.54 -13.48 -9.74
N LEU A 313 4.78 -13.93 -9.54
CA LEU A 313 5.86 -13.08 -9.03
C LEU A 313 6.26 -11.99 -10.05
N GLU A 314 6.23 -12.30 -11.34
CA GLU A 314 6.48 -11.30 -12.40
C GLU A 314 5.40 -10.21 -12.44
N ARG A 315 4.13 -10.56 -12.11
CA ARG A 315 3.07 -9.55 -11.96
C ARG A 315 3.37 -8.58 -10.82
N VAL A 316 3.92 -9.06 -9.71
CA VAL A 316 4.35 -8.21 -8.58
C VAL A 316 5.51 -7.30 -9.00
N ARG A 317 6.50 -7.82 -9.73
CA ARG A 317 7.61 -7.03 -10.30
C ARG A 317 7.10 -5.94 -11.25
N THR A 318 6.13 -6.26 -12.10
CA THR A 318 5.54 -5.30 -13.03
C THR A 318 4.80 -4.18 -12.28
N LEU A 319 4.00 -4.52 -11.26
CA LEU A 319 3.33 -3.52 -10.41
C LEU A 319 4.34 -2.64 -9.66
N PHE A 320 5.43 -3.23 -9.16
CA PHE A 320 6.52 -2.48 -8.53
C PHE A 320 7.11 -1.45 -9.52
N GLY A 321 7.44 -1.88 -10.74
CA GLY A 321 7.97 -1.00 -11.77
C GLY A 321 7.04 0.16 -12.12
N GLN A 322 5.73 -0.10 -12.19
CA GLN A 322 4.70 0.93 -12.41
C GLN A 322 4.60 1.92 -11.23
N ALA A 323 4.58 1.41 -10.00
CA ALA A 323 4.47 2.22 -8.79
C ALA A 323 5.71 3.10 -8.57
N ASP A 324 6.92 2.54 -8.71
CA ASP A 324 8.17 3.27 -8.61
C ASP A 324 8.26 4.36 -9.69
N THR A 325 7.83 4.07 -10.92
CA THR A 325 7.85 5.03 -12.03
C THR A 325 6.85 6.17 -11.81
N LEU A 326 5.63 5.87 -11.38
CA LEU A 326 4.63 6.90 -11.07
C LEU A 326 5.07 7.78 -9.90
N SER A 327 5.66 7.17 -8.86
CA SER A 327 6.27 7.90 -7.75
C SER A 327 7.40 8.83 -8.24
N PHE A 328 8.30 8.30 -9.07
CA PHE A 328 9.43 9.05 -9.63
C PHE A 328 8.98 10.26 -10.46
N ILE A 329 8.04 10.08 -11.38
CA ILE A 329 7.51 11.17 -12.23
C ILE A 329 6.84 12.24 -11.38
N SER A 330 6.07 11.83 -10.36
CA SER A 330 5.39 12.77 -9.45
C SER A 330 6.39 13.53 -8.59
N GLN A 331 7.44 12.84 -8.10
CA GLN A 331 8.56 13.46 -7.39
C GLN A 331 9.26 14.50 -8.27
N GLN A 332 9.51 14.17 -9.54
CA GLN A 332 10.21 15.05 -10.48
C GLN A 332 9.42 16.32 -10.76
N LYS A 333 8.10 16.22 -10.96
CA LYS A 333 7.22 17.39 -11.15
C LYS A 333 7.18 18.30 -9.91
N LEU A 334 7.19 17.71 -8.72
CA LEU A 334 7.11 18.45 -7.46
C LEU A 334 8.45 19.07 -7.05
N LEU A 335 9.50 18.25 -6.99
CA LEU A 335 10.81 18.60 -6.41
C LEU A 335 11.88 18.94 -7.46
N GLY A 336 11.74 18.46 -8.70
CA GLY A 336 12.70 18.68 -9.79
C GLY A 336 13.97 17.82 -9.74
N ASP A 337 14.68 17.79 -10.86
CA ASP A 337 15.96 17.08 -11.02
C ASP A 337 17.18 17.89 -10.59
N TRP A 338 17.02 19.21 -10.47
CA TRP A 338 18.05 20.13 -10.09
C TRP A 338 17.56 21.05 -8.97
N VAL A 339 18.43 21.23 -7.98
CA VAL A 339 18.27 22.19 -6.88
C VAL A 339 19.65 22.69 -6.46
N PRO A 340 19.73 23.87 -5.82
CA PRO A 340 20.99 24.38 -5.30
C PRO A 340 21.73 23.33 -4.46
N GLY A 341 23.02 23.14 -4.75
CA GLY A 341 23.89 22.19 -4.05
C GLY A 341 23.84 20.74 -4.55
N MET A 342 22.80 20.32 -5.29
CA MET A 342 22.69 18.96 -5.83
C MET A 342 23.33 18.84 -7.23
N ARG A 343 24.05 17.74 -7.50
CA ARG A 343 24.42 17.40 -8.88
C ARG A 343 23.17 16.90 -9.64
N PRO A 344 22.95 17.32 -10.89
CA PRO A 344 21.79 16.88 -11.66
C PRO A 344 21.70 15.34 -11.71
N ARG A 345 20.49 14.79 -11.51
CA ARG A 345 20.27 13.32 -11.60
C ARG A 345 20.54 12.80 -13.03
N ALA A 346 21.12 11.60 -13.12
CA ALA A 346 21.45 10.95 -14.40
C ALA A 346 20.32 10.08 -14.98
N ARG A 347 19.23 9.83 -14.22
CA ARG A 347 18.17 8.89 -14.57
C ARG A 347 17.05 9.51 -15.42
N THR A 348 17.37 10.43 -16.33
CA THR A 348 16.36 11.11 -17.16
C THR A 348 16.54 10.77 -18.63
N GLU A 349 15.62 9.98 -19.18
CA GLU A 349 15.26 10.10 -20.59
C GLU A 349 14.53 11.44 -20.76
N GLY A 350 15.26 12.51 -21.08
CA GLY A 350 14.66 13.82 -21.37
C GLY A 350 15.43 15.04 -20.86
N ARG A 351 14.84 16.22 -21.09
CA ARG A 351 15.34 17.51 -20.58
C ARG A 351 15.17 17.57 -19.06
N ARG A 352 16.23 17.98 -18.35
CA ARG A 352 16.20 18.24 -16.90
C ARG A 352 15.07 19.21 -16.58
N GLN A 353 14.21 18.85 -15.62
CA GLN A 353 13.06 19.66 -15.25
C GLN A 353 13.24 20.29 -13.87
N LEU A 354 12.92 21.59 -13.77
CA LEU A 354 12.77 22.30 -12.50
C LEU A 354 11.40 21.98 -11.90
N GLY A 355 11.38 21.59 -10.63
CA GLY A 355 10.14 21.23 -9.93
C GLY A 355 9.31 22.45 -9.54
N ALA A 356 8.04 22.22 -9.18
CA ALA A 356 7.16 23.28 -8.67
C ALA A 356 7.76 24.04 -7.48
N LEU A 357 8.39 23.31 -6.54
CA LEU A 357 9.04 23.93 -5.38
C LEU A 357 10.11 24.95 -5.80
N PHE A 358 10.84 24.69 -6.88
CA PHE A 358 11.85 25.61 -7.38
C PHE A 358 11.24 26.92 -7.88
N TRP A 359 10.18 26.84 -8.67
CA TRP A 359 9.49 28.03 -9.18
C TRP A 359 8.85 28.85 -8.06
N PHE A 360 8.27 28.19 -7.05
CA PHE A 360 7.73 28.88 -5.89
C PHE A 360 8.81 29.54 -5.04
N ALA A 361 9.91 28.84 -4.77
CA ALA A 361 11.03 29.42 -4.04
C ALA A 361 11.62 30.62 -4.81
N LEU A 362 11.78 30.51 -6.13
CA LEU A 362 12.34 31.57 -6.98
C LEU A 362 11.44 32.82 -7.06
N ALA A 363 10.12 32.65 -7.00
CA ALA A 363 9.17 33.76 -7.04
C ALA A 363 9.40 34.77 -5.89
N ILE A 364 9.90 34.32 -4.73
CA ILE A 364 10.18 35.18 -3.56
C ILE A 364 11.28 36.20 -3.85
N PRO A 365 12.55 35.82 -4.11
CA PRO A 365 13.61 36.79 -4.40
C PRO A 365 13.34 37.59 -5.68
N THR A 366 12.67 37.01 -6.69
CA THR A 366 12.28 37.78 -7.88
C THR A 366 11.25 38.86 -7.54
N GLY A 367 10.22 38.53 -6.75
CA GLY A 367 9.22 39.50 -6.32
C GLY A 367 9.83 40.61 -5.46
N VAL A 368 10.64 40.25 -4.47
CA VAL A 368 11.34 41.23 -3.61
C VAL A 368 12.25 42.13 -4.44
N SER A 369 13.04 41.56 -5.36
CA SER A 369 13.91 42.36 -6.24
C SER A 369 13.15 43.36 -7.10
N LEU A 370 12.00 42.98 -7.66
CA LEU A 370 11.15 43.90 -8.42
C LEU A 370 10.56 45.02 -7.54
N PHE A 371 10.13 44.68 -6.33
CA PHE A 371 9.52 45.64 -5.40
C PHE A 371 10.54 46.63 -4.81
N GLU A 372 11.70 46.14 -4.36
CA GLU A 372 12.79 47.00 -3.86
C GLU A 372 13.27 47.96 -4.96
N THR A 373 13.46 47.45 -6.18
CA THR A 373 13.84 48.30 -7.33
C THR A 373 12.75 49.33 -7.63
N TYR A 374 11.47 48.97 -7.51
CA TYR A 374 10.36 49.91 -7.67
C TYR A 374 10.39 51.03 -6.61
N CYS A 375 10.64 50.69 -5.34
CA CYS A 375 10.69 51.66 -4.26
C CYS A 375 11.82 52.69 -4.45
N GLU A 376 13.00 52.22 -4.89
CA GLU A 376 14.20 53.05 -4.93
C GLU A 376 14.43 53.78 -6.28
N TYR A 377 13.91 53.27 -7.41
CA TYR A 377 14.19 53.83 -8.74
C TYR A 377 12.98 54.51 -9.37
N GLY A 378 12.39 55.49 -8.68
CA GLY A 378 11.38 56.37 -9.27
C GLY A 378 10.02 55.72 -9.54
N LYS A 379 9.72 54.57 -8.93
CA LYS A 379 8.39 53.92 -8.91
C LYS A 379 7.76 53.69 -10.29
N PRO A 380 8.47 53.10 -11.26
CA PRO A 380 7.91 52.83 -12.58
C PRO A 380 6.79 51.80 -12.49
N VAL A 381 5.61 52.14 -13.03
CA VAL A 381 4.43 51.26 -13.03
C VAL A 381 4.72 49.88 -13.62
N GLY A 382 5.65 49.79 -14.59
CA GLY A 382 6.07 48.52 -15.19
C GLY A 382 6.64 47.50 -14.19
N LEU A 383 7.44 47.95 -13.20
CA LEU A 383 8.00 47.05 -12.17
C LEU A 383 6.90 46.55 -11.21
N LEU A 384 5.94 47.42 -10.87
CA LEU A 384 4.80 47.05 -10.05
C LEU A 384 3.90 46.01 -10.77
N LEU A 385 3.66 46.21 -12.07
CA LEU A 385 2.94 45.24 -12.89
C LEU A 385 3.70 43.91 -13.01
N ALA A 386 5.03 43.95 -13.16
CA ALA A 386 5.86 42.74 -13.19
C ALA A 386 5.82 41.99 -11.84
N TYR A 387 5.88 42.70 -10.72
CA TYR A 387 5.72 42.11 -9.38
C TYR A 387 4.36 41.41 -9.23
N ALA A 388 3.27 42.10 -9.60
CA ALA A 388 1.94 41.51 -9.59
C ALA A 388 1.83 40.30 -10.54
N ALA A 389 2.49 40.33 -11.70
CA ALA A 389 2.53 39.23 -12.64
C ALA A 389 3.25 37.99 -12.06
N VAL A 390 4.37 38.16 -11.35
CA VAL A 390 5.08 37.02 -10.70
C VAL A 390 4.17 36.32 -9.69
N LEU A 391 3.48 37.07 -8.83
CA LEU A 391 2.53 36.52 -7.86
C LEU A 391 1.34 35.84 -8.56
N GLY A 392 0.76 36.51 -9.56
CA GLY A 392 -0.35 35.98 -10.35
C GLY A 392 0.00 34.68 -11.08
N LEU A 393 1.19 34.61 -11.69
CA LEU A 393 1.68 33.41 -12.37
C LEU A 393 1.95 32.26 -11.39
N ALA A 394 2.53 32.54 -10.22
CA ALA A 394 2.73 31.52 -9.18
C ALA A 394 1.38 30.97 -8.68
N PHE A 395 0.41 31.86 -8.42
CA PHE A 395 -0.95 31.48 -8.02
C PHE A 395 -1.66 30.65 -9.10
N LEU A 396 -1.56 31.08 -10.37
CA LEU A 396 -2.17 30.39 -11.51
C LEU A 396 -1.53 29.01 -11.70
N TYR A 397 -0.20 28.92 -11.63
CA TYR A 397 0.54 27.66 -11.74
C TYR A 397 0.13 26.67 -10.64
N TYR A 398 0.00 27.14 -9.39
CA TYR A 398 -0.48 26.31 -8.30
C TYR A 398 -1.90 25.77 -8.57
N ASN A 399 -2.86 26.64 -8.90
CA ASN A 399 -4.26 26.25 -9.06
C ASN A 399 -4.55 25.43 -10.31
N ILE A 400 -3.83 25.66 -11.41
CA ILE A 400 -4.04 24.94 -12.67
C ILE A 400 -3.23 23.64 -12.75
N ARG A 401 -2.01 23.61 -12.19
CA ARG A 401 -1.07 22.48 -12.39
C ARG A 401 -0.84 21.68 -11.12
N VAL A 402 -0.44 22.32 -10.02
CA VAL A 402 0.02 21.62 -8.81
C VAL A 402 -1.15 21.03 -8.02
N LYS A 403 -2.18 21.84 -7.73
CA LYS A 403 -3.34 21.44 -6.92
C LYS A 403 -4.16 20.33 -7.59
N PRO A 404 -4.55 20.41 -8.88
CA PRO A 404 -5.27 19.33 -9.55
C PRO A 404 -4.37 18.10 -9.78
N GLY A 405 -3.07 18.32 -9.95
CA GLY A 405 -2.10 17.26 -10.20
C GLY A 405 -1.81 16.36 -9.00
N LYS A 406 -2.06 16.82 -7.76
CA LYS A 406 -1.87 16.06 -6.52
C LYS A 406 -0.49 15.37 -6.44
N TRP A 407 0.55 16.03 -6.95
CA TRP A 407 1.87 15.39 -7.14
C TRP A 407 2.51 14.91 -5.84
N GLN A 408 2.21 15.57 -4.72
CA GLN A 408 2.69 15.14 -3.41
C GLN A 408 2.03 13.84 -2.94
N GLU A 409 0.69 13.76 -2.99
CA GLU A 409 -0.08 12.55 -2.67
C GLU A 409 0.39 11.38 -3.56
N LEU A 410 0.42 11.59 -4.89
CA LEU A 410 0.84 10.56 -5.83
C LEU A 410 2.28 10.09 -5.59
N TYR A 411 3.21 11.01 -5.31
CA TYR A 411 4.60 10.67 -5.00
C TYR A 411 4.69 9.79 -3.76
N GLN A 412 4.08 10.22 -2.66
CA GLN A 412 4.17 9.56 -1.36
C GLN A 412 3.49 8.20 -1.37
N ASP A 413 2.28 8.13 -1.93
CA ASP A 413 1.46 6.91 -1.93
C ASP A 413 2.06 5.81 -2.81
N HIS A 414 2.54 6.17 -4.00
CA HIS A 414 3.11 5.19 -4.90
C HIS A 414 4.54 4.79 -4.49
N ARG A 415 5.26 5.65 -3.77
CA ARG A 415 6.49 5.23 -3.07
C ARG A 415 6.17 4.20 -1.99
N ALA A 416 5.15 4.49 -1.18
CA ALA A 416 4.70 3.58 -0.14
C ALA A 416 4.31 2.20 -0.70
N LEU A 417 3.55 2.21 -1.81
CA LEU A 417 3.16 0.99 -2.53
C LEU A 417 4.37 0.27 -3.14
N ALA A 418 5.30 0.98 -3.78
CA ALA A 418 6.49 0.40 -4.40
C ALA A 418 7.38 -0.30 -3.36
N GLU A 419 7.66 0.34 -2.22
CA GLU A 419 8.47 -0.27 -1.17
C GLU A 419 7.81 -1.52 -0.56
N ALA A 420 6.48 -1.50 -0.37
CA ALA A 420 5.75 -2.68 0.08
C ALA A 420 5.79 -3.83 -0.95
N LEU A 421 5.63 -3.53 -2.25
CA LEU A 421 5.74 -4.53 -3.32
C LEU A 421 7.17 -5.10 -3.41
N ARG A 422 8.20 -4.29 -3.18
CA ARG A 422 9.60 -4.74 -3.12
C ARG A 422 9.80 -5.75 -2.00
N VAL A 423 9.32 -5.47 -0.79
CA VAL A 423 9.39 -6.42 0.34
C VAL A 423 8.60 -7.70 0.01
N GLN A 424 7.39 -7.58 -0.53
CA GLN A 424 6.57 -8.73 -0.91
C GLN A 424 7.27 -9.63 -1.93
N PHE A 425 7.95 -9.02 -2.91
CA PHE A 425 8.72 -9.73 -3.92
C PHE A 425 9.88 -10.53 -3.29
N TYR A 426 10.68 -9.91 -2.42
CA TYR A 426 11.83 -10.60 -1.80
C TYR A 426 11.43 -11.62 -0.73
N TRP A 427 10.32 -11.43 -0.02
CA TRP A 427 9.74 -12.49 0.81
C TRP A 427 9.38 -13.70 -0.03
N SER A 428 8.68 -13.49 -1.15
CA SER A 428 8.31 -14.59 -2.04
C SER A 428 9.52 -15.30 -2.65
N ALA A 429 10.53 -14.55 -3.13
CA ALA A 429 11.78 -15.10 -3.65
C ALA A 429 12.56 -15.93 -2.61
N SER A 430 12.41 -15.59 -1.32
CA SER A 430 12.96 -16.35 -0.20
C SER A 430 12.06 -17.49 0.30
N GLN A 431 10.99 -17.84 -0.41
CA GLN A 431 9.99 -18.85 -0.02
C GLN A 431 9.29 -18.55 1.32
N LEU A 432 9.09 -17.26 1.60
CA LEU A 432 8.24 -16.79 2.69
C LEU A 432 6.86 -16.43 2.13
N PRO A 433 5.85 -17.30 2.28
CA PRO A 433 4.49 -17.03 1.83
C PRO A 433 3.75 -16.12 2.82
N LEU A 434 4.40 -15.01 3.21
CA LEU A 434 3.83 -13.99 4.08
C LEU A 434 3.22 -12.87 3.25
N SER A 435 2.21 -12.21 3.82
CA SER A 435 1.58 -11.04 3.21
C SER A 435 2.12 -9.75 3.80
N VAL A 436 2.55 -8.82 2.94
CA VAL A 436 2.85 -7.44 3.36
C VAL A 436 1.61 -6.70 3.84
N SER A 437 0.40 -7.03 3.35
CA SER A 437 -0.86 -6.40 3.83
C SER A 437 -1.08 -6.59 5.34
N ASP A 438 -0.56 -7.68 5.90
CA ASP A 438 -0.70 -8.04 7.32
C ASP A 438 0.38 -7.39 8.19
N ASN A 439 1.49 -6.97 7.59
CA ASN A 439 2.68 -6.48 8.28
C ASN A 439 2.93 -4.98 8.06
N TYR A 440 2.28 -4.36 7.08
CA TYR A 440 2.48 -2.96 6.71
C TYR A 440 1.55 -2.01 7.48
N LEU A 441 2.11 -0.91 8.00
CA LEU A 441 1.40 0.29 8.48
C LEU A 441 0.24 0.06 9.48
N ARG A 442 0.59 -0.33 10.71
CA ARG A 442 -0.39 -0.66 11.77
C ARG A 442 -0.89 0.52 12.60
N GLN A 443 -0.15 1.64 12.67
CA GLN A 443 -0.45 2.75 13.59
C GLN A 443 -1.16 3.97 12.95
N HIS A 444 -1.35 4.01 11.62
CA HIS A 444 -1.77 5.22 10.89
C HIS A 444 -2.88 4.98 9.85
N GLU A 445 -3.96 4.31 10.27
CA GLU A 445 -5.09 3.86 9.42
C GLU A 445 -5.75 4.95 8.57
N GLY A 446 -6.01 6.12 9.14
CA GLY A 446 -6.90 7.12 8.55
C GLY A 446 -6.38 7.73 7.25
N GLU A 447 -5.09 7.59 6.97
CA GLU A 447 -4.49 8.18 5.77
C GLU A 447 -3.90 7.14 4.80
N LEU A 448 -3.70 5.88 5.23
CA LEU A 448 -3.00 4.83 4.46
C LEU A 448 -3.81 3.53 4.28
N GLY A 449 -5.08 3.53 4.72
CA GLY A 449 -5.95 2.36 4.70
C GLY A 449 -6.05 1.68 3.33
N TRP A 450 -6.25 2.47 2.27
CA TRP A 450 -6.39 1.94 0.92
C TRP A 450 -5.14 1.23 0.40
N ILE A 451 -3.93 1.64 0.79
CA ILE A 451 -2.69 1.00 0.31
C ILE A 451 -2.59 -0.44 0.82
N ARG A 452 -3.00 -0.68 2.07
CA ARG A 452 -3.04 -2.03 2.63
C ARG A 452 -4.05 -2.91 1.91
N LEU A 453 -5.22 -2.36 1.56
CA LEU A 453 -6.23 -3.06 0.78
C LEU A 453 -5.69 -3.40 -0.62
N ALA A 454 -5.09 -2.42 -1.31
CA ALA A 454 -4.45 -2.61 -2.62
C ALA A 454 -3.40 -3.74 -2.63
N LEU A 455 -2.68 -3.94 -1.52
CA LEU A 455 -1.63 -4.96 -1.42
C LEU A 455 -2.17 -6.41 -1.29
N ARG A 456 -3.44 -6.64 -0.92
CA ARG A 456 -4.00 -7.99 -0.72
C ARG A 456 -3.88 -8.88 -1.96
N GLY A 457 -4.19 -8.33 -3.14
CA GLY A 457 -4.06 -9.04 -4.41
C GLY A 457 -2.61 -9.44 -4.75
N PRO A 458 -1.68 -8.47 -4.82
CA PRO A 458 -0.26 -8.76 -5.03
C PRO A 458 0.35 -9.70 -3.98
N SER A 459 -0.05 -9.59 -2.72
CA SER A 459 0.36 -10.52 -1.66
C SER A 459 -0.07 -11.94 -1.97
N LEU A 460 -1.30 -12.15 -2.42
CA LEU A 460 -1.84 -13.46 -2.77
C LEU A 460 -1.08 -14.12 -3.93
N TRP A 461 -0.74 -13.33 -4.97
CA TRP A 461 0.10 -13.77 -6.08
C TRP A 461 1.49 -14.20 -5.60
N ALA A 462 2.11 -13.38 -4.76
CA ALA A 462 3.42 -13.64 -4.18
C ALA A 462 3.43 -14.85 -3.24
N MET A 463 2.37 -15.05 -2.45
CA MET A 463 2.17 -16.24 -1.61
C MET A 463 2.12 -17.50 -2.46
N ALA A 464 1.30 -17.48 -3.51
CA ALA A 464 1.20 -18.60 -4.44
C ALA A 464 2.56 -18.93 -5.09
N ALA A 465 3.28 -17.90 -5.54
CA ALA A 465 4.62 -18.05 -6.10
C ALA A 465 5.61 -18.65 -5.10
N ALA A 466 5.59 -18.20 -3.84
CA ALA A 466 6.49 -18.67 -2.78
C ALA A 466 6.25 -20.15 -2.42
N LEU A 467 5.02 -20.64 -2.57
CA LEU A 467 4.64 -22.03 -2.30
C LEU A 467 4.93 -22.96 -3.49
N MET A 468 4.86 -22.45 -4.72
CA MET A 468 5.02 -23.26 -5.93
C MET A 468 6.45 -23.28 -6.49
N HIS A 469 7.24 -22.23 -6.28
CA HIS A 469 8.53 -22.06 -6.94
C HIS A 469 9.72 -22.48 -6.06
N LYS A 470 10.83 -22.88 -6.70
CA LYS A 470 12.09 -23.16 -6.01
C LYS A 470 12.69 -21.87 -5.48
N GLN A 471 13.37 -21.96 -4.33
CA GLN A 471 14.03 -20.82 -3.72
C GLN A 471 15.06 -20.24 -4.68
N THR A 472 14.98 -18.92 -4.89
CA THR A 472 16.05 -18.20 -5.57
C THR A 472 17.35 -18.35 -4.77
N PRO A 473 18.53 -18.49 -5.41
CA PRO A 473 19.78 -18.60 -4.69
C PRO A 473 19.95 -17.48 -3.66
N ARG A 474 20.13 -17.84 -2.38
CA ARG A 474 20.32 -16.88 -1.27
C ARG A 474 21.41 -15.84 -1.57
N LYS A 475 22.45 -16.23 -2.32
CA LYS A 475 23.52 -15.33 -2.79
C LYS A 475 22.98 -14.19 -3.65
N ALA A 476 22.07 -14.47 -4.58
CA ALA A 476 21.44 -13.47 -5.44
C ALA A 476 20.59 -12.51 -4.61
N ILE A 477 19.80 -13.03 -3.66
CA ILE A 477 18.97 -12.21 -2.75
C ILE A 477 19.85 -11.30 -1.89
N THR A 478 20.90 -11.81 -1.26
CA THR A 478 21.85 -10.98 -0.48
C THR A 478 22.43 -9.87 -1.35
N HIS A 479 22.95 -10.21 -2.53
CA HIS A 479 23.63 -9.24 -3.39
C HIS A 479 22.69 -8.16 -3.95
N ILE A 480 21.50 -8.55 -4.42
CA ILE A 480 20.60 -7.63 -5.12
C ILE A 480 19.77 -6.83 -4.11
N TRP A 481 19.24 -7.49 -3.07
CA TRP A 481 18.41 -6.81 -2.09
C TRP A 481 19.26 -6.11 -1.02
N MET A 482 20.12 -6.83 -0.32
CA MET A 482 20.81 -6.28 0.86
C MET A 482 21.97 -5.35 0.43
N ASP A 483 22.93 -5.86 -0.35
CA ASP A 483 24.07 -5.06 -0.80
C ASP A 483 23.58 -3.90 -1.71
N GLY A 484 22.61 -4.18 -2.59
CA GLY A 484 21.99 -3.18 -3.45
C GLY A 484 21.29 -2.03 -2.69
N GLN A 485 20.52 -2.35 -1.64
CA GLN A 485 19.87 -1.34 -0.81
C GLN A 485 20.87 -0.59 0.07
N ARG A 486 21.84 -1.28 0.69
CA ARG A 486 22.94 -0.64 1.43
C ARG A 486 23.65 0.38 0.54
N ASN A 487 24.05 -0.02 -0.67
CA ASN A 487 24.74 0.85 -1.62
C ASN A 487 23.86 2.03 -2.05
N TYR A 488 22.56 1.81 -2.27
CA TYR A 488 21.60 2.87 -2.56
C TYR A 488 21.56 3.92 -1.44
N PHE A 489 21.35 3.47 -0.20
CA PHE A 489 21.24 4.37 0.97
C PHE A 489 22.55 5.10 1.25
N GLN A 490 23.70 4.41 1.23
CA GLN A 490 25.00 5.05 1.42
C GLN A 490 25.31 6.10 0.34
N ASN A 491 24.98 5.82 -0.92
CA ASN A 491 25.16 6.78 -2.01
C ASN A 491 24.21 7.98 -1.87
N ARG A 492 22.97 7.75 -1.41
CA ARG A 492 22.00 8.82 -1.12
C ARG A 492 22.46 9.68 0.06
N LEU A 493 22.89 9.07 1.15
CA LEU A 493 23.44 9.74 2.32
C LEU A 493 24.58 10.68 1.93
N LYS A 494 25.63 10.15 1.27
CA LYS A 494 26.78 10.95 0.78
C LYS A 494 26.35 12.09 -0.14
N SER A 495 25.33 11.87 -0.98
CA SER A 495 24.81 12.92 -1.87
C SER A 495 24.06 14.01 -1.10
N TYR A 496 23.30 13.63 -0.07
CA TYR A 496 22.50 14.55 0.73
C TYR A 496 23.38 15.35 1.70
N GLU A 497 24.40 14.74 2.32
CA GLU A 497 25.40 15.45 3.13
C GLU A 497 26.19 16.48 2.31
N LYS A 498 26.60 16.11 1.08
CA LYS A 498 27.24 17.05 0.15
C LYS A 498 26.30 18.19 -0.26
N MET A 499 25.00 17.90 -0.41
CA MET A 499 24.01 18.93 -0.67
C MET A 499 23.85 19.86 0.54
N ALA A 500 23.73 19.32 1.75
CA ALA A 500 23.57 20.06 3.00
C ALA A 500 24.75 21.00 3.26
N SER A 501 25.97 20.50 3.13
CA SER A 501 27.19 21.30 3.28
C SER A 501 27.29 22.42 2.25
N ARG A 502 26.97 22.16 0.98
CA ARG A 502 26.94 23.21 -0.06
C ARG A 502 25.86 24.25 0.21
N LEU A 503 24.67 23.82 0.62
CA LEU A 503 23.57 24.73 0.95
C LEU A 503 23.92 25.60 2.16
N LYS A 504 24.53 25.01 3.20
CA LYS A 504 25.08 25.73 4.34
C LYS A 504 26.13 26.75 3.90
N MET A 505 27.05 26.38 3.01
CA MET A 505 28.04 27.31 2.45
C MET A 505 27.38 28.48 1.68
N MET A 506 26.36 28.21 0.86
CA MET A 506 25.60 29.26 0.14
C MET A 506 24.86 30.19 1.12
N ILE A 507 24.28 29.65 2.20
CA ILE A 507 23.64 30.42 3.25
C ILE A 507 24.66 31.35 3.95
N HIS A 508 25.80 30.81 4.40
CA HIS A 508 26.82 31.60 5.12
C HIS A 508 27.47 32.65 4.22
N THR A 509 27.70 32.33 2.94
CA THR A 509 28.21 33.30 1.97
C THR A 509 27.20 34.42 1.71
N THR A 510 25.90 34.11 1.60
CA THR A 510 24.85 35.13 1.45
C THR A 510 24.79 36.05 2.68
N ILE A 511 24.85 35.49 3.90
CA ILE A 511 24.91 36.25 5.16
C ILE A 511 26.18 37.12 5.20
N GLY A 512 27.34 36.56 4.84
CA GLY A 512 28.60 37.30 4.79
C GLY A 512 28.54 38.48 3.82
N VAL A 513 28.01 38.28 2.62
CA VAL A 513 27.80 39.35 1.63
C VAL A 513 26.85 40.40 2.17
N LEU A 514 25.73 40.01 2.80
CA LEU A 514 24.80 40.95 3.42
C LEU A 514 25.48 41.80 4.50
N CYS A 515 26.24 41.19 5.42
CA CYS A 515 26.99 41.91 6.44
C CYS A 515 28.02 42.87 5.83
N ILE A 516 28.72 42.45 4.78
CA ILE A 516 29.69 43.30 4.06
C ILE A 516 28.98 44.49 3.40
N CYS A 517 27.85 44.27 2.72
CA CYS A 517 27.06 45.34 2.11
C CYS A 517 26.59 46.37 3.15
N ILE A 518 26.06 45.90 4.31
CA ILE A 518 25.63 46.77 5.40
C ILE A 518 26.81 47.54 5.99
N ALA A 519 27.93 46.86 6.29
CA ALA A 519 29.10 47.50 6.87
C ALA A 519 29.75 48.52 5.92
N ALA A 520 29.83 48.19 4.63
CA ALA A 520 30.34 49.09 3.59
C ALA A 520 29.46 50.33 3.45
N LEU A 521 28.13 50.18 3.45
CA LEU A 521 27.19 51.30 3.40
C LEU A 521 27.31 52.18 4.65
N ALA A 522 27.32 51.58 5.85
CA ALA A 522 27.45 52.30 7.11
C ALA A 522 28.78 53.08 7.19
N LEU A 523 29.89 52.46 6.76
CA LEU A 523 31.20 53.11 6.72
C LEU A 523 31.22 54.27 5.71
N ALA A 524 30.65 54.07 4.52
CA ALA A 524 30.56 55.12 3.51
C ALA A 524 29.74 56.31 4.00
N GLN A 525 28.59 56.08 4.65
CA GLN A 525 27.78 57.13 5.27
C GLN A 525 28.54 57.85 6.39
N LEU A 526 29.25 57.12 7.26
CA LEU A 526 30.04 57.72 8.34
C LEU A 526 31.15 58.63 7.79
N LEU A 527 31.89 58.18 6.78
CA LEU A 527 32.94 58.97 6.12
C LEU A 527 32.41 60.22 5.41
N CYS A 528 31.15 60.19 4.97
CA CYS A 528 30.51 61.29 4.25
C CYS A 528 29.66 62.20 5.15
N GLY A 529 29.76 62.08 6.48
CA GLY A 529 29.06 62.96 7.43
C GLY A 529 27.59 62.59 7.68
N GLY A 530 27.22 61.34 7.46
CA GLY A 530 25.90 60.78 7.77
C GLY A 530 25.03 60.46 6.55
N ALA A 531 25.39 60.96 5.35
CA ALA A 531 24.69 60.66 4.11
C ALA A 531 25.68 60.58 2.93
N LEU A 532 25.32 59.80 1.90
CA LEU A 532 26.14 59.73 0.68
C LEU A 532 26.09 61.08 -0.06
N PRO A 533 27.21 61.59 -0.59
CA PRO A 533 27.28 62.89 -1.24
C PRO A 533 26.35 62.97 -2.47
N GLU A 534 25.76 64.15 -2.69
CA GLU A 534 24.89 64.37 -3.86
C GLU A 534 25.60 64.21 -5.22
N SER A 535 26.93 64.23 -5.22
CA SER A 535 27.78 64.02 -6.40
C SER A 535 27.80 62.57 -6.90
N VAL A 536 27.38 61.60 -6.08
CA VAL A 536 27.28 60.20 -6.51
C VAL A 536 26.00 60.00 -7.30
N PRO A 537 26.03 59.37 -8.50
CA PRO A 537 24.83 59.06 -9.28
C PRO A 537 23.77 58.36 -8.43
N GLU A 538 22.51 58.75 -8.57
CA GLU A 538 21.35 58.19 -7.83
C GLU A 538 21.32 56.66 -7.91
N SER A 539 21.62 56.10 -9.09
CA SER A 539 21.69 54.65 -9.28
C SER A 539 22.75 53.94 -8.44
N LEU A 540 23.88 54.59 -8.14
CA LEU A 540 24.91 54.03 -7.28
C LEU A 540 24.61 54.28 -5.80
N ARG A 541 23.86 55.33 -5.50
CA ARG A 541 23.45 55.70 -4.14
C ARG A 541 22.43 54.71 -3.57
N GLU A 542 21.46 54.29 -4.38
CA GLU A 542 20.36 53.43 -3.93
C GLU A 542 20.61 51.92 -4.12
N LEU A 543 21.61 51.54 -4.91
CA LEU A 543 21.98 50.13 -5.13
C LEU A 543 22.24 49.35 -3.81
N PRO A 544 22.95 49.90 -2.80
CA PRO A 544 23.12 49.21 -1.52
C PRO A 544 21.81 48.91 -0.80
N SER A 545 20.84 49.84 -0.81
CA SER A 545 19.51 49.66 -0.20
C SER A 545 18.77 48.49 -0.85
N VAL A 546 18.75 48.44 -2.20
CA VAL A 546 18.15 47.32 -2.94
C VAL A 546 18.87 46.01 -2.63
N LEU A 547 20.20 45.98 -2.58
CA LEU A 547 20.94 44.75 -2.25
C LEU A 547 20.64 44.26 -0.84
N ILE A 548 20.55 45.16 0.15
CA ILE A 548 20.20 44.84 1.53
C ILE A 548 18.77 44.29 1.63
N GLY A 549 17.83 44.77 0.81
CA GLY A 549 16.46 44.21 0.73
C GLY A 549 16.38 42.85 0.03
N VAL A 550 17.16 42.63 -1.03
CA VAL A 550 17.10 41.41 -1.85
C VAL A 550 17.87 40.22 -1.25
N LEU A 551 19.02 40.45 -0.63
CA LEU A 551 19.87 39.38 -0.08
C LEU A 551 19.16 38.51 0.98
N PRO A 552 18.34 39.06 1.91
CA PRO A 552 17.48 38.26 2.78
C PRO A 552 16.49 37.37 2.01
N ALA A 553 15.92 37.85 0.90
CA ALA A 553 15.02 37.04 0.08
C ALA A 553 15.76 35.88 -0.63
N ILE A 554 17.01 36.11 -1.06
CA ILE A 554 17.89 35.04 -1.57
C ILE A 554 18.25 34.04 -0.46
N LEU A 555 18.47 34.51 0.76
CA LEU A 555 18.66 33.63 1.92
C LEU A 555 17.42 32.76 2.18
N VAL A 556 16.21 33.35 2.15
CA VAL A 556 14.94 32.62 2.28
C VAL A 556 14.79 31.57 1.18
N PHE A 557 15.21 31.85 -0.06
CA PHE A 557 15.23 30.87 -1.14
C PHE A 557 16.04 29.61 -0.76
N PHE A 558 17.26 29.77 -0.23
CA PHE A 558 18.08 28.63 0.21
C PHE A 558 17.51 27.90 1.43
N LEU A 559 17.00 28.63 2.42
CA LEU A 559 16.39 28.06 3.62
C LEU A 559 15.14 27.23 3.28
N THR A 560 14.32 27.72 2.34
CA THR A 560 13.12 27.00 1.86
C THR A 560 13.50 25.62 1.31
N PHE A 561 14.61 25.50 0.59
CA PHE A 561 15.09 24.19 0.11
C PHE A 561 15.63 23.30 1.21
N GLN A 562 16.26 23.86 2.24
CA GLN A 562 16.75 23.10 3.38
C GLN A 562 15.59 22.47 4.15
N GLU A 563 14.55 23.27 4.42
CA GLU A 563 13.40 22.89 5.23
C GLU A 563 12.42 21.97 4.46
N MET A 564 11.98 22.37 3.26
CA MET A 564 10.94 21.65 2.51
C MET A 564 11.39 20.30 1.96
N ARG A 565 12.71 20.07 1.85
CA ARG A 565 13.26 18.77 1.45
C ARG A 565 13.64 17.88 2.63
N LEU A 566 13.38 18.28 3.88
CA LEU A 566 13.60 17.43 5.05
C LEU A 566 15.01 16.87 5.10
N LEU A 567 16.00 17.70 4.78
CA LEU A 567 17.35 17.24 4.46
C LEU A 567 18.00 16.49 5.64
N GLU A 568 17.89 17.05 6.85
CA GLU A 568 18.41 16.44 8.07
C GLU A 568 17.69 15.13 8.41
N GLU A 569 16.36 15.11 8.29
CA GLU A 569 15.54 13.90 8.51
C GLU A 569 15.90 12.79 7.52
N HIS A 570 16.10 13.13 6.24
CA HIS A 570 16.54 12.16 5.24
C HIS A 570 17.96 11.65 5.50
N ILE A 571 18.89 12.51 5.92
CA ILE A 571 20.25 12.09 6.27
C ILE A 571 20.20 11.05 7.40
N HIS A 572 19.49 11.37 8.49
CA HIS A 572 19.33 10.44 9.60
C HIS A 572 18.61 9.14 9.21
N ALA A 573 17.52 9.23 8.45
CA ALA A 573 16.78 8.04 8.00
C ALA A 573 17.62 7.16 7.07
N TYR A 574 18.37 7.75 6.13
CA TYR A 574 19.23 6.99 5.21
C TYR A 574 20.42 6.34 5.92
N ASP A 575 20.98 7.00 6.94
CA ASP A 575 22.05 6.43 7.76
C ASP A 575 21.56 5.21 8.56
N GLN A 576 20.42 5.35 9.25
CA GLN A 576 19.78 4.23 9.96
C GLN A 576 19.44 3.08 9.03
N ALA A 577 18.81 3.36 7.87
CA ALA A 577 18.46 2.34 6.89
C ALA A 577 19.71 1.63 6.33
N ALA A 578 20.78 2.39 6.01
CA ALA A 578 22.04 1.80 5.56
C ALA A 578 22.62 0.84 6.62
N GLY A 579 22.59 1.25 7.90
CA GLY A 579 23.01 0.41 9.02
C GLY A 579 22.20 -0.88 9.13
N VAL A 580 20.87 -0.82 9.05
CA VAL A 580 20.02 -2.03 9.10
C VAL A 580 20.37 -3.02 7.96
N PHE A 581 20.52 -2.53 6.74
CA PHE A 581 20.89 -3.38 5.60
C PHE A 581 22.32 -3.93 5.70
N GLU A 582 23.26 -3.18 6.27
CA GLU A 582 24.63 -3.64 6.52
C GLU A 582 24.66 -4.79 7.54
N HIS A 583 23.94 -4.66 8.65
CA HIS A 583 23.83 -5.74 9.65
C HIS A 583 23.17 -6.98 9.06
N ALA A 584 22.09 -6.80 8.30
CA ALA A 584 21.40 -7.91 7.64
C ALA A 584 22.28 -8.62 6.60
N GLU A 585 23.05 -7.87 5.81
CA GLU A 585 24.03 -8.43 4.87
C GLU A 585 25.09 -9.26 5.60
N HIS A 586 25.63 -8.76 6.72
CA HIS A 586 26.63 -9.48 7.51
C HIS A 586 26.07 -10.80 8.05
N GLN A 587 24.88 -10.78 8.65
CA GLN A 587 24.20 -11.99 9.13
C GLN A 587 23.88 -12.96 7.98
N ALA A 588 23.38 -12.46 6.86
CA ALA A 588 23.08 -13.27 5.67
C ALA A 588 24.33 -13.97 5.11
N ARG A 589 25.49 -13.29 5.08
CA ARG A 589 26.77 -13.89 4.69
C ARG A 589 27.19 -14.98 5.68
N GLY A 590 27.08 -14.72 6.98
CA GLY A 590 27.36 -15.70 8.04
C GLY A 590 26.54 -16.98 7.88
N ILE A 591 25.22 -16.86 7.75
CA ILE A 591 24.30 -17.99 7.54
C ILE A 591 24.66 -18.76 6.27
N ARG A 592 24.96 -18.06 5.18
CA ARG A 592 25.36 -18.69 3.91
C ARG A 592 26.68 -19.47 4.03
N HIS A 593 27.67 -18.94 4.74
CA HIS A 593 28.93 -19.62 4.98
C HIS A 593 28.72 -20.88 5.84
N ALA A 594 27.89 -20.79 6.89
CA ALA A 594 27.53 -21.95 7.70
C ALA A 594 26.79 -23.02 6.89
N LEU A 595 25.81 -22.64 6.07
CA LEU A 595 25.07 -23.56 5.20
C LEU A 595 25.95 -24.34 4.22
N ALA A 596 27.03 -23.73 3.74
CA ALA A 596 27.97 -24.39 2.84
C ALA A 596 28.75 -25.54 3.51
N GLN A 597 28.87 -25.50 4.84
CA GLN A 597 29.64 -26.45 5.65
C GLN A 597 28.75 -27.35 6.53
N ALA A 598 27.47 -27.02 6.64
CA ALA A 598 26.52 -27.68 7.54
C ALA A 598 26.10 -29.09 7.10
N HIS A 599 26.02 -29.99 8.08
CA HIS A 599 25.37 -31.29 7.98
C HIS A 599 23.84 -31.13 7.86
N GLU A 600 23.14 -32.22 7.54
CA GLU A 600 21.72 -32.18 7.17
C GLU A 600 20.78 -31.70 8.29
N GLU A 601 21.10 -32.02 9.55
CA GLU A 601 20.33 -31.58 10.73
C GLU A 601 20.48 -30.06 10.98
N ASP A 602 21.70 -29.53 10.88
CA ASP A 602 21.99 -28.09 11.08
C ASP A 602 21.43 -27.21 9.96
N ARG A 603 21.26 -27.77 8.75
CA ARG A 603 20.71 -27.04 7.60
C ARG A 603 19.29 -26.55 7.83
N LYS A 604 18.47 -27.32 8.57
CA LYS A 604 17.10 -26.91 8.89
C LYS A 604 17.10 -25.69 9.80
N VAL A 605 17.92 -25.72 10.86
CA VAL A 605 18.07 -24.59 11.80
C VAL A 605 18.54 -23.34 11.06
N LEU A 606 19.56 -23.46 10.23
CA LEU A 606 20.09 -22.34 9.44
C LEU A 606 19.10 -21.80 8.40
N ASP A 607 18.23 -22.65 7.85
CA ASP A 607 17.14 -22.20 6.97
C ASP A 607 16.08 -21.40 7.74
N ASP A 608 15.76 -21.80 8.96
CA ASP A 608 14.84 -21.07 9.82
C ASP A 608 15.44 -19.73 10.30
N GLU A 609 16.75 -19.68 10.59
CA GLU A 609 17.49 -18.43 10.83
C GLU A 609 17.47 -17.51 9.60
N TRP A 610 17.66 -18.05 8.40
CA TRP A 610 17.53 -17.28 7.16
C TRP A 610 16.13 -16.68 7.01
N LYS A 611 15.09 -17.47 7.25
CA LYS A 611 13.70 -17.00 7.21
C LYS A 611 13.46 -15.92 8.25
N ALA A 612 13.92 -16.10 9.49
CA ALA A 612 13.77 -15.13 10.57
C ALA A 612 14.44 -13.79 10.20
N LEU A 613 15.65 -13.82 9.64
CA LEU A 613 16.35 -12.64 9.14
C LEU A 613 15.54 -11.92 8.05
N MET A 614 15.04 -12.67 7.06
CA MET A 614 14.24 -12.11 5.95
C MET A 614 12.92 -11.49 6.43
N ILE A 615 12.25 -12.12 7.40
CA ILE A 615 11.02 -11.58 8.03
C ILE A 615 11.35 -10.26 8.75
N THR A 616 12.41 -10.27 9.56
CA THR A 616 12.81 -9.12 10.38
C THR A 616 13.20 -7.94 9.48
N LEU A 617 14.07 -8.16 8.50
CA LEU A 617 14.49 -7.13 7.54
C LEU A 617 13.30 -6.55 6.75
N GLY A 618 12.35 -7.41 6.38
CA GLY A 618 11.12 -6.96 5.72
C GLY A 618 10.27 -6.10 6.64
N LYS A 619 10.03 -6.50 7.89
CA LYS A 619 9.26 -5.71 8.87
C LYS A 619 9.93 -4.36 9.16
N GLU A 620 11.25 -4.33 9.33
CA GLU A 620 12.02 -3.09 9.52
C GLU A 620 11.92 -2.17 8.30
N SER A 621 12.03 -2.71 7.08
CA SER A 621 11.86 -1.93 5.84
C SER A 621 10.45 -1.33 5.73
N LEU A 622 9.42 -2.09 6.13
CA LEU A 622 8.04 -1.64 6.15
C LEU A 622 7.80 -0.56 7.22
N ALA A 623 8.45 -0.66 8.38
CA ALA A 623 8.36 0.30 9.49
C ALA A 623 9.11 1.62 9.21
N GLU A 624 10.30 1.56 8.61
CA GLU A 624 11.04 2.74 8.14
C GLU A 624 10.21 3.51 7.12
N ASN A 625 9.69 2.83 6.12
CA ASN A 625 8.89 3.47 5.09
C ASN A 625 7.58 4.05 5.64
N ALA A 626 6.97 3.40 6.63
CA ALA A 626 5.82 3.94 7.34
C ALA A 626 6.13 5.29 8.02
N THR A 627 7.25 5.33 8.75
CA THR A 627 7.74 6.52 9.43
C THR A 627 8.06 7.64 8.42
N TRP A 628 8.67 7.27 7.30
CA TRP A 628 8.96 8.18 6.19
C TRP A 628 7.68 8.85 5.66
N VAL A 629 6.65 8.07 5.36
CA VAL A 629 5.37 8.60 4.83
C VAL A 629 4.73 9.55 5.83
N GLN A 630 4.72 9.21 7.12
CA GLN A 630 4.16 10.04 8.17
C GLN A 630 4.88 11.40 8.26
N ALA A 631 6.21 11.41 8.29
CA ALA A 631 7.00 12.63 8.33
C ALA A 631 6.66 13.56 7.16
N HIS A 632 6.53 13.00 5.96
CA HIS A 632 6.25 13.76 4.74
C HIS A 632 4.81 14.27 4.63
N ARG A 633 3.84 13.56 5.21
CA ARG A 633 2.43 13.99 5.22
C ARG A 633 2.13 15.05 6.27
N SER A 634 2.87 15.04 7.38
CA SER A 634 2.80 16.10 8.38
C SER A 634 3.22 17.48 7.83
N ARG A 635 3.88 17.52 6.65
CA ARG A 635 4.40 18.71 6.00
C ARG A 635 3.87 18.86 4.57
N PRO A 636 2.57 19.17 4.40
CA PRO A 636 1.99 19.37 3.08
C PRO A 636 2.56 20.64 2.43
N ILE A 637 2.97 20.52 1.18
CA ILE A 637 3.40 21.65 0.32
C ILE A 637 2.13 22.37 -0.13
N THR A 638 1.57 23.14 0.79
CA THR A 638 0.43 24.01 0.55
C THR A 638 0.91 25.45 0.58
N ALA A 639 0.30 26.30 -0.25
CA ALA A 639 0.38 27.73 -0.02
C ALA A 639 -0.33 28.01 1.30
N LYS A 640 0.41 28.00 2.42
CA LYS A 640 -0.07 28.57 3.66
C LYS A 640 -0.23 30.06 3.37
N MET A 641 -1.44 30.47 3.01
CA MET A 641 -1.84 31.87 3.09
C MET A 641 -1.92 32.17 4.59
N GLY A 642 -0.76 32.45 5.17
CA GLY A 642 -0.60 33.01 6.50
C GLY A 642 -0.39 34.49 6.38
#